data_AF-A0AAD8GLR7-F1
#
_entry.id   AF-A0AAD8GLR7-F1
#
_cell.length_a   1.000
_cell.length_b   1.000
_cell.length_c   1.000
_cell.angle_alpha   90.00
_cell.angle_beta   90.00
_cell.angle_gamma   90.00
#
_symmetry.space_group_name_H-M   'P 1'
#
loop_
_entity.id
_entity.type
_entity.pdbx_description
1 polymer ?
#
loop_
_entity_poly.entity_id
_entity_poly.type
_entity_poly.pdbx_seq_one_letter_code
_entity_poly.pdbx_strand_id
1 'polypeptide(L)'
;MSNTGDDAVLSDVEDEIPVPIEVTSTSPKDDKFQQLVSELDRERQSRQALEASKSDLQTSFNRLKLLAHDSIKKRDESNRLKDEALKAKDQLQIELNELVRHKDEVFKEFNEKCDEAVKAKESLKSEVEIAAEMMLNGIEAISEKVSGFKEFRVGGLPRSDRYTGLGGVAYGVIKQMNEIVEEMIRQVELRGKERDEARELMEQRNFESAIEVSELEARIDGLKEEVLGKSKVVEDFEKLLSEKDGRLALAEKELEGLRMWFRESEDKLKNLETKIELQRPLLVDQLSYVAKIHDQIDNFIKIVDVNRLDHLELSESLFLPKETDVEENIRASLAGMVSIYGLSRIVFEKTKELVDERSNEVNRLNETVTQLVKEKEHIGTLLRSALSKRVSANLLSNSNELFKVAENGLREAGIDYKFSNHLADGKVLVWSDEAGAVVAEDDEVYTLASALENIIKQSQLEIIELKHTVEELRQETSLLRQQAEAQAKELVQRKQTVEELEEKEKTANENVEGLMLDIAAAEEEITRWKVAAQEEADAGKAVEHDFVSQLLVVRRELEEAKQAVIESENKLKYKEETADAAMAARVAAEKSLRLADLRSSRLRDKVEELTRQLEMQETSRSVFSRSRYVCWPWEWLGLNFVGFPQLNARQERSNETELSEPLI
;
A
#
# COMPACT_ATOMS: atom_id res chain seq x y z
N MET A 1 27.32 -34.58 27.22
CA MET A 1 28.36 -35.54 27.66
C MET A 1 29.63 -35.18 26.91
N SER A 2 30.73 -34.94 27.61
CA SER A 2 32.00 -34.53 27.00
C SER A 2 32.70 -35.74 26.40
N ASN A 3 33.24 -35.63 25.19
CA ASN A 3 34.10 -36.66 24.60
C ASN A 3 35.37 -36.01 24.05
N THR A 4 36.35 -35.84 24.93
CA THR A 4 37.71 -35.42 24.61
C THR A 4 38.64 -36.55 25.05
N GLY A 5 39.27 -37.21 24.10
CA GLY A 5 40.22 -38.29 24.35
C GLY A 5 41.15 -38.47 23.16
N ASP A 6 42.42 -38.68 23.51
CA ASP A 6 43.41 -39.50 22.81
C ASP A 6 43.98 -38.98 21.45
N ASP A 7 45.30 -39.00 21.20
CA ASP A 7 46.45 -39.19 22.13
C ASP A 7 47.78 -38.73 21.46
N ALA A 8 48.88 -38.81 22.23
CA ALA A 8 50.28 -39.09 21.85
C ALA A 8 50.91 -38.30 20.65
N VAL A 9 51.81 -37.32 20.87
CA VAL A 9 53.23 -37.45 21.32
C VAL A 9 54.15 -38.16 20.31
N LEU A 10 55.14 -37.44 19.75
CA LEU A 10 56.59 -37.77 19.90
C LEU A 10 57.57 -36.86 19.12
N SER A 11 58.68 -36.57 19.80
CA SER A 11 60.07 -36.34 19.32
C SER A 11 60.47 -35.08 18.53
N ASP A 12 61.45 -34.40 19.13
CA ASP A 12 62.44 -33.52 18.52
C ASP A 12 63.16 -34.13 17.30
N VAL A 13 63.60 -33.27 16.38
CA VAL A 13 64.94 -33.32 15.76
C VAL A 13 65.51 -31.88 15.71
N GLU A 14 66.77 -31.79 16.12
CA GLU A 14 67.63 -30.64 16.42
C GLU A 14 67.67 -29.46 15.40
N ASP A 15 67.89 -28.25 15.93
CA ASP A 15 68.35 -27.08 15.17
C ASP A 15 69.81 -27.28 14.71
N GLU A 16 70.07 -27.31 13.40
CA GLU A 16 71.45 -27.16 12.87
C GLU A 16 71.52 -26.23 11.65
N ILE A 17 72.31 -25.16 11.78
CA ILE A 17 72.56 -24.08 10.80
C ILE A 17 74.01 -23.62 11.01
N PRO A 18 74.83 -23.27 9.98
CA PRO A 18 74.59 -23.30 8.52
C PRO A 18 75.67 -24.06 7.70
N VAL A 19 75.32 -24.47 6.48
CA VAL A 19 76.25 -24.44 5.32
C VAL A 19 75.53 -23.91 4.08
N PRO A 20 75.91 -22.73 3.53
CA PRO A 20 75.35 -22.25 2.28
C PRO A 20 76.04 -22.95 1.09
N ILE A 21 75.33 -23.88 0.43
CA ILE A 21 75.76 -24.43 -0.85
C ILE A 21 75.06 -23.65 -1.97
N GLU A 22 75.80 -22.77 -2.64
CA GLU A 22 75.34 -22.11 -3.87
C GLU A 22 75.17 -23.13 -5.00
N VAL A 23 73.95 -23.63 -5.21
CA VAL A 23 73.57 -24.37 -6.42
C VAL A 23 72.82 -23.43 -7.36
N THR A 24 73.55 -22.51 -8.00
CA THR A 24 73.03 -21.69 -9.10
C THR A 24 72.81 -22.54 -10.35
N SER A 25 71.71 -23.28 -10.37
CA SER A 25 71.20 -23.98 -11.55
C SER A 25 69.67 -23.98 -11.56
N THR A 26 69.04 -22.81 -11.46
CA THR A 26 67.63 -22.63 -11.80
C THR A 26 67.43 -23.02 -13.27
N SER A 27 66.86 -24.21 -13.52
CA SER A 27 66.40 -24.53 -14.85
C SER A 27 65.07 -23.82 -15.10
N PRO A 28 64.70 -23.47 -16.35
CA PRO A 28 63.40 -22.86 -16.66
C PRO A 28 62.16 -23.75 -16.36
N LYS A 29 62.35 -24.89 -15.70
CA LYS A 29 61.30 -25.80 -15.21
C LYS A 29 61.04 -25.61 -13.71
N ASP A 30 62.06 -25.25 -12.93
CA ASP A 30 61.96 -25.17 -11.46
C ASP A 30 61.15 -23.94 -11.04
N ASP A 31 61.40 -22.78 -11.67
CA ASP A 31 60.60 -21.57 -11.50
C ASP A 31 59.12 -21.82 -11.82
N LYS A 32 58.84 -22.54 -12.92
CA LYS A 32 57.48 -22.92 -13.33
C LYS A 32 56.83 -23.91 -12.37
N PHE A 33 57.60 -24.83 -11.79
CA PHE A 33 57.11 -25.76 -10.78
C PHE A 33 56.72 -25.02 -9.49
N GLN A 34 57.56 -24.08 -9.01
CA GLN A 34 57.21 -23.21 -7.89
C GLN A 34 55.98 -22.34 -8.19
N GLN A 35 55.87 -21.83 -9.42
CA GLN A 35 54.71 -21.04 -9.86
C GLN A 35 53.41 -21.87 -9.76
N LEU A 36 53.40 -23.09 -10.32
CA LEU A 36 52.26 -24.02 -10.28
C LEU A 36 51.91 -24.47 -8.86
N VAL A 37 52.89 -24.67 -7.96
CA VAL A 37 52.63 -24.94 -6.54
C VAL A 37 51.95 -23.74 -5.88
N SER A 38 52.43 -22.52 -6.13
CA SER A 38 51.83 -21.28 -5.58
C SER A 38 50.45 -20.95 -6.16
N GLU A 39 50.11 -21.52 -7.32
CA GLU A 39 48.80 -21.40 -7.96
C GLU A 39 47.82 -22.45 -7.40
N LEU A 40 48.27 -23.71 -7.25
CA LEU A 40 47.53 -24.77 -6.57
C LEU A 40 47.19 -24.41 -5.12
N ASP A 41 48.12 -23.79 -4.37
CA ASP A 41 47.88 -23.39 -2.98
C ASP A 41 46.95 -22.17 -2.88
N ARG A 42 46.97 -21.24 -3.85
CA ARG A 42 45.91 -20.23 -3.99
C ARG A 42 44.56 -20.85 -4.29
N GLU A 43 44.51 -21.84 -5.18
CA GLU A 43 43.27 -22.52 -5.52
C GLU A 43 42.69 -23.25 -4.29
N ARG A 44 43.53 -23.97 -3.54
CA ARG A 44 43.17 -24.60 -2.25
C ARG A 44 42.61 -23.59 -1.25
N GLN A 45 43.27 -22.45 -1.07
CA GLN A 45 42.79 -21.37 -0.19
C GLN A 45 41.43 -20.82 -0.67
N SER A 46 41.24 -20.65 -1.98
CA SER A 46 39.96 -20.18 -2.54
C SER A 46 38.83 -21.20 -2.34
N ARG A 47 39.10 -22.51 -2.51
CA ARG A 47 38.15 -23.59 -2.24
C ARG A 47 37.79 -23.65 -0.76
N GLN A 48 38.77 -23.54 0.15
CA GLN A 48 38.53 -23.52 1.58
C GLN A 48 37.70 -22.30 2.02
N ALA A 49 37.92 -21.13 1.42
CA ALA A 49 37.11 -19.94 1.67
C ALA A 49 35.67 -20.08 1.13
N LEU A 50 35.48 -20.72 -0.04
CA LEU A 50 34.15 -21.04 -0.58
C LEU A 50 33.41 -22.08 0.28
N GLU A 51 34.10 -23.10 0.79
CA GLU A 51 33.51 -24.09 1.69
C GLU A 51 33.10 -23.48 3.04
N ALA A 52 33.91 -22.57 3.60
CA ALA A 52 33.55 -21.80 4.79
C ALA A 52 32.35 -20.87 4.53
N SER A 53 32.35 -20.13 3.42
CA SER A 53 31.21 -19.29 3.02
C SER A 53 29.93 -20.11 2.84
N LYS A 54 30.03 -21.34 2.32
CA LYS A 54 28.91 -22.27 2.16
C LYS A 54 28.39 -22.79 3.50
N SER A 55 29.25 -23.10 4.47
CA SER A 55 28.82 -23.56 5.80
C SER A 55 28.22 -22.42 6.64
N ASP A 56 28.74 -21.19 6.52
CA ASP A 56 28.14 -19.99 7.10
C ASP A 56 26.77 -19.69 6.48
N LEU A 57 26.64 -19.76 5.15
CA LEU A 57 25.36 -19.58 4.45
C LEU A 57 24.33 -20.63 4.90
N GLN A 58 24.72 -21.91 4.95
CA GLN A 58 23.86 -22.99 5.45
C GLN A 58 23.44 -22.77 6.91
N THR A 59 24.33 -22.24 7.74
CA THR A 59 24.04 -21.91 9.14
C THR A 59 23.05 -20.74 9.24
N SER A 60 23.21 -19.71 8.39
CA SER A 60 22.27 -18.59 8.30
C SER A 60 20.89 -19.02 7.82
N PHE A 61 20.81 -19.92 6.83
CA PHE A 61 19.57 -20.49 6.31
C PHE A 61 18.85 -21.34 7.38
N ASN A 62 19.59 -22.18 8.11
CA ASN A 62 19.04 -22.95 9.22
C ASN A 62 18.48 -22.04 10.33
N ARG A 63 19.16 -20.92 10.63
CA ARG A 63 18.68 -19.91 11.59
C ARG A 63 17.42 -19.18 11.09
N LEU A 64 17.37 -18.81 9.80
CA LEU A 64 16.21 -18.19 9.18
C LEU A 64 14.99 -19.13 9.19
N LYS A 65 15.20 -20.42 8.88
CA LYS A 65 14.16 -21.46 8.95
C LYS A 65 13.59 -21.61 10.36
N LEU A 66 14.43 -21.56 11.40
CA LEU A 66 13.97 -21.58 12.79
C LEU A 66 13.13 -20.33 13.14
N LEU A 67 13.56 -19.14 12.70
CA LEU A 67 12.81 -17.89 12.91
C LEU A 67 11.47 -17.89 12.16
N ALA A 68 11.40 -18.46 10.95
CA ALA A 68 10.16 -18.63 10.21
C ALA A 68 9.18 -19.57 10.95
N HIS A 69 9.66 -20.73 11.42
CA HIS A 69 8.82 -21.66 12.20
C HIS A 69 8.35 -21.06 13.53
N ASP A 70 9.19 -20.31 14.25
CA ASP A 70 8.80 -19.60 15.49
C ASP A 70 7.77 -18.48 15.21
N SER A 71 7.91 -17.77 14.10
CA SER A 71 6.94 -16.74 13.66
C SER A 71 5.58 -17.35 13.29
N ILE A 72 5.58 -18.50 12.60
CA ILE A 72 4.35 -19.26 12.31
C ILE A 72 3.70 -19.72 13.62
N LYS A 73 4.48 -20.34 14.52
CA LYS A 73 3.99 -20.83 15.82
C LYS A 73 3.34 -19.71 16.64
N LYS A 74 3.95 -18.51 16.68
CA LYS A 74 3.39 -17.34 17.38
C LYS A 74 2.09 -16.82 16.74
N ARG A 75 1.97 -16.88 15.41
CA ARG A 75 0.71 -16.57 14.71
C ARG A 75 -0.40 -17.55 15.13
N ASP A 76 -0.09 -18.85 15.13
CA ASP A 76 -1.05 -19.91 15.44
C ASP A 76 -1.47 -19.88 16.92
N GLU A 77 -0.55 -19.55 17.84
CA GLU A 77 -0.83 -19.31 19.25
C GLU A 77 -1.69 -18.05 19.46
N SER A 78 -1.41 -16.95 18.73
CA SER A 78 -2.24 -15.74 18.77
C SER A 78 -3.67 -15.98 18.26
N ASN A 79 -3.83 -16.77 17.19
CA ASN A 79 -5.15 -17.12 16.66
C ASN A 79 -5.96 -17.96 17.65
N ARG A 80 -5.34 -18.95 18.34
CA ARG A 80 -6.02 -19.72 19.39
C ARG A 80 -6.51 -18.84 20.54
N LEU A 81 -5.70 -17.87 20.98
CA LEU A 81 -6.09 -16.92 22.02
C LEU A 81 -7.25 -16.01 21.57
N LYS A 82 -7.34 -15.66 20.27
CA LYS A 82 -8.52 -14.97 19.71
C LYS A 82 -9.77 -15.88 19.72
N ASP A 83 -9.65 -17.14 19.31
CA ASP A 83 -10.76 -18.10 19.32
C ASP A 83 -11.29 -18.38 20.74
N GLU A 84 -10.40 -18.40 21.73
CA GLU A 84 -10.75 -18.54 23.15
C GLU A 84 -11.41 -17.27 23.70
N ALA A 85 -10.91 -16.07 23.36
CA ALA A 85 -11.52 -14.80 23.73
C ALA A 85 -12.91 -14.59 23.09
N LEU A 86 -13.12 -15.03 21.86
CA LEU A 86 -14.43 -15.01 21.19
C LEU A 86 -15.43 -15.91 21.92
N LYS A 87 -15.06 -17.16 22.25
CA LYS A 87 -15.93 -18.07 23.02
C LYS A 87 -16.25 -17.51 24.41
N ALA A 88 -15.30 -16.86 25.07
CA ALA A 88 -15.53 -16.19 26.35
C ALA A 88 -16.49 -15.00 26.22
N LYS A 89 -16.40 -14.21 25.14
CA LYS A 89 -17.35 -13.14 24.83
C LYS A 89 -18.76 -13.68 24.60
N ASP A 90 -18.90 -14.75 23.80
CA ASP A 90 -20.20 -15.36 23.50
C ASP A 90 -20.85 -15.94 24.77
N GLN A 91 -20.06 -16.57 25.64
CA GLN A 91 -20.50 -17.06 26.94
C GLN A 91 -20.99 -15.91 27.85
N LEU A 92 -20.23 -14.82 27.96
CA LEU A 92 -20.63 -13.62 28.72
C LEU A 92 -21.87 -12.94 28.13
N GLN A 93 -22.07 -12.99 26.81
CA GLN A 93 -23.28 -12.47 26.17
C GLN A 93 -24.52 -13.30 26.52
N ILE A 94 -24.39 -14.62 26.66
CA ILE A 94 -25.47 -15.50 27.14
C ILE A 94 -25.80 -15.16 28.60
N GLU A 95 -24.79 -15.08 29.48
CA GLU A 95 -24.96 -14.75 30.90
C GLU A 95 -25.59 -13.35 31.11
N LEU A 96 -25.21 -12.37 30.27
CA LEU A 96 -25.82 -11.04 30.27
C LEU A 96 -27.30 -11.10 29.84
N ASN A 97 -27.64 -11.88 28.83
CA ASN A 97 -29.04 -12.04 28.38
C ASN A 97 -29.90 -12.73 29.46
N GLU A 98 -29.35 -13.71 30.18
CA GLU A 98 -30.04 -14.35 31.31
C GLU A 98 -30.22 -13.40 32.51
N LEU A 99 -29.21 -12.56 32.82
CA LEU A 99 -29.32 -11.51 33.84
C LEU A 99 -30.35 -10.44 33.49
N VAL A 100 -30.44 -10.01 32.22
CA VAL A 100 -31.48 -9.07 31.76
C VAL A 100 -32.86 -9.67 31.95
N ARG A 101 -33.08 -10.92 31.53
CA ARG A 101 -34.36 -11.62 31.75
C ARG A 101 -34.72 -11.71 33.24
N HIS A 102 -33.78 -12.09 34.10
CA HIS A 102 -34.04 -12.17 35.55
C HIS A 102 -34.30 -10.80 36.18
N LYS A 103 -33.66 -9.73 35.70
CA LYS A 103 -33.97 -8.35 36.09
C LYS A 103 -35.43 -7.99 35.72
N ASP A 104 -35.87 -8.34 34.51
CA ASP A 104 -37.22 -8.03 34.04
C ASP A 104 -38.29 -8.85 34.79
N GLU A 105 -38.00 -10.12 35.11
CA GLU A 105 -38.82 -10.97 35.99
C GLU A 105 -38.96 -10.36 37.41
N VAL A 106 -37.85 -9.94 38.02
CA VAL A 106 -37.85 -9.28 39.34
C VAL A 106 -38.55 -7.92 39.31
N PHE A 107 -38.40 -7.14 38.23
CA PHE A 107 -39.08 -5.85 38.08
C PHE A 107 -40.60 -6.02 37.94
N LYS A 108 -41.05 -7.07 37.23
CA LYS A 108 -42.47 -7.46 37.15
C LYS A 108 -43.02 -7.87 38.52
N GLU A 109 -42.32 -8.74 39.26
CA GLU A 109 -42.70 -9.11 40.63
C GLU A 109 -42.77 -7.90 41.56
N PHE A 110 -41.83 -6.95 41.44
CA PHE A 110 -41.82 -5.73 42.24
C PHE A 110 -43.03 -4.85 41.94
N ASN A 111 -43.37 -4.67 40.65
CA ASN A 111 -44.51 -3.88 40.24
C ASN A 111 -45.85 -4.50 40.70
N GLU A 112 -45.99 -5.83 40.60
CA GLU A 112 -47.16 -6.56 41.12
C GLU A 112 -47.31 -6.37 42.64
N LYS A 113 -46.21 -6.46 43.41
CA LYS A 113 -46.19 -6.18 44.86
C LYS A 113 -46.49 -4.72 45.20
N CYS A 114 -46.09 -3.76 44.35
CA CYS A 114 -46.46 -2.36 44.51
C CYS A 114 -47.97 -2.14 44.31
N ASP A 115 -48.58 -2.76 43.30
CA ASP A 115 -50.02 -2.68 43.07
C ASP A 115 -50.83 -3.31 44.22
N GLU A 116 -50.34 -4.38 44.84
CA GLU A 116 -50.92 -4.95 46.07
C GLU A 116 -50.77 -4.00 47.26
N ALA A 117 -49.58 -3.41 47.46
CA ALA A 117 -49.32 -2.46 48.54
C ALA A 117 -50.16 -1.17 48.41
N VAL A 118 -50.44 -0.70 47.19
CA VAL A 118 -51.35 0.43 46.93
C VAL A 118 -52.77 0.08 47.36
N LYS A 119 -53.30 -1.07 46.96
CA LYS A 119 -54.66 -1.54 47.36
C LYS A 119 -54.78 -1.70 48.88
N ALA A 120 -53.75 -2.27 49.52
CA ALA A 120 -53.69 -2.40 50.98
C ALA A 120 -53.66 -1.02 51.68
N LYS A 121 -52.89 -0.06 51.14
CA LYS A 121 -52.85 1.33 51.63
C LYS A 121 -54.19 2.04 51.46
N GLU A 122 -54.94 1.79 50.39
CA GLU A 122 -56.28 2.36 50.19
C GLU A 122 -57.29 1.78 51.20
N SER A 123 -57.25 0.47 51.48
CA SER A 123 -58.04 -0.14 52.57
C SER A 123 -57.70 0.50 53.93
N LEU A 124 -56.42 0.52 54.29
CA LEU A 124 -55.95 1.11 55.55
C LEU A 124 -56.28 2.60 55.66
N LYS A 125 -56.26 3.35 54.54
CA LYS A 125 -56.69 4.76 54.55
C LYS A 125 -58.17 4.88 54.93
N SER A 126 -59.05 4.04 54.36
CA SER A 126 -60.47 4.05 54.71
C SER A 126 -60.73 3.66 56.17
N GLU A 127 -59.96 2.71 56.71
CA GLU A 127 -60.00 2.34 58.13
C GLU A 127 -59.51 3.48 59.05
N VAL A 128 -58.45 4.19 58.64
CA VAL A 128 -57.93 5.36 59.36
C VAL A 128 -58.89 6.55 59.30
N GLU A 129 -59.64 6.73 58.20
CA GLU A 129 -60.64 7.78 58.04
C GLU A 129 -61.83 7.55 59.01
N ILE A 130 -62.30 6.30 59.11
CA ILE A 130 -63.30 5.87 60.13
C ILE A 130 -62.73 6.04 61.55
N ALA A 131 -61.48 5.65 61.80
CA ALA A 131 -60.84 5.80 63.10
C ALA A 131 -60.65 7.29 63.48
N ALA A 132 -60.44 8.18 62.51
CA ALA A 132 -60.32 9.62 62.74
C ALA A 132 -61.67 10.25 63.16
N GLU A 133 -62.80 9.84 62.56
CA GLU A 133 -64.12 10.21 63.07
C GLU A 133 -64.31 9.74 64.52
N MET A 134 -63.94 8.50 64.84
CA MET A 134 -64.02 7.99 66.21
C MET A 134 -63.10 8.75 67.19
N MET A 135 -61.89 9.16 66.76
CA MET A 135 -60.98 9.95 67.58
C MET A 135 -61.47 11.38 67.81
N LEU A 136 -62.07 12.05 66.81
CA LEU A 136 -62.62 13.40 66.96
C LEU A 136 -63.73 13.43 68.02
N ASN A 137 -64.66 12.47 67.96
CA ASN A 137 -65.68 12.26 68.99
C ASN A 137 -65.07 11.98 70.38
N GLY A 138 -63.92 11.29 70.43
CA GLY A 138 -63.16 11.07 71.67
C GLY A 138 -62.45 12.32 72.20
N ILE A 139 -61.97 13.20 71.33
CA ILE A 139 -61.25 14.43 71.69
C ILE A 139 -62.18 15.44 72.36
N GLU A 140 -63.44 15.59 71.92
CA GLU A 140 -64.43 16.43 72.63
C GLU A 140 -64.64 15.93 74.07
N ALA A 141 -64.82 14.61 74.25
CA ALA A 141 -65.01 13.97 75.55
C ALA A 141 -63.76 13.95 76.47
N ILE A 142 -62.58 14.32 75.93
CA ILE A 142 -61.33 14.55 76.67
C ILE A 142 -61.13 16.04 76.94
N SER A 143 -61.50 16.93 76.02
CA SER A 143 -61.41 18.39 76.18
C SER A 143 -62.20 18.87 77.40
N GLU A 144 -63.34 18.25 77.68
CA GLU A 144 -64.16 18.52 78.88
C GLU A 144 -63.46 18.13 80.22
N LYS A 145 -62.34 17.39 80.18
CA LYS A 145 -61.64 16.84 81.36
C LYS A 145 -60.24 17.38 81.61
N VAL A 146 -59.66 18.16 80.68
CA VAL A 146 -58.25 18.61 80.75
C VAL A 146 -58.11 20.03 81.35
N SER A 147 -59.14 20.55 82.00
CA SER A 147 -59.15 21.87 82.67
C SER A 147 -58.39 21.92 84.02
N GLY A 148 -57.28 21.19 84.19
CA GLY A 148 -56.65 21.05 85.51
C GLY A 148 -55.23 20.48 85.56
N PHE A 149 -54.21 21.31 85.28
CA PHE A 149 -52.81 21.00 85.55
C PHE A 149 -52.12 22.03 86.47
N LYS A 150 -52.36 21.85 87.77
CA LYS A 150 -51.48 22.13 88.93
C LYS A 150 -50.61 23.41 88.90
N GLU A 151 -51.15 24.53 89.37
CA GLU A 151 -50.35 25.68 89.83
C GLU A 151 -49.78 25.47 91.25
N PHE A 152 -48.54 25.91 91.48
CA PHE A 152 -47.91 25.97 92.82
C PHE A 152 -48.43 27.11 93.73
N ARG A 153 -49.60 27.70 93.44
CA ARG A 153 -50.19 28.83 94.20
C ARG A 153 -51.45 28.48 95.01
N VAL A 154 -52.04 27.30 94.80
CA VAL A 154 -53.41 26.98 95.27
C VAL A 154 -53.46 26.39 96.69
N GLY A 155 -52.31 26.00 97.25
CA GLY A 155 -52.17 25.59 98.66
C GLY A 155 -51.27 26.54 99.44
N GLY A 156 -51.76 27.06 100.57
CA GLY A 156 -50.95 27.86 101.49
C GLY A 156 -49.88 27.02 102.22
N LEU A 157 -48.92 27.69 102.87
CA LEU A 157 -47.75 27.07 103.52
C LEU A 157 -48.06 25.76 104.26
N PRO A 158 -47.26 24.68 104.07
CA PRO A 158 -47.44 23.41 104.73
C PRO A 158 -47.53 23.53 106.26
N ARG A 159 -48.71 23.25 106.83
CA ARG A 159 -48.93 23.29 108.28
C ARG A 159 -48.37 22.03 108.94
N SER A 160 -47.96 22.15 110.20
CA SER A 160 -47.49 21.06 111.04
C SER A 160 -48.26 21.04 112.34
N ASP A 161 -48.87 19.90 112.67
CA ASP A 161 -49.64 19.70 113.90
C ASP A 161 -48.79 19.79 115.18
N ARG A 162 -47.45 19.84 115.04
CA ARG A 162 -46.49 19.99 116.14
C ARG A 162 -46.05 21.43 116.42
N TYR A 163 -46.39 22.40 115.56
CA TYR A 163 -45.97 23.79 115.73
C TYR A 163 -47.08 24.78 115.38
N THR A 164 -47.62 25.48 116.39
CA THR A 164 -48.64 26.52 116.23
C THR A 164 -48.05 27.93 116.28
N GLY A 165 -48.74 28.91 115.69
CA GLY A 165 -48.25 30.29 115.62
C GLY A 165 -47.00 30.43 114.74
N LEU A 166 -46.05 31.30 115.13
CA LEU A 166 -44.87 31.65 114.34
C LEU A 166 -44.01 30.44 113.95
N GLY A 167 -43.88 29.43 114.84
CA GLY A 167 -43.12 28.21 114.57
C GLY A 167 -43.73 27.35 113.45
N GLY A 168 -45.06 27.34 113.32
CA GLY A 168 -45.76 26.65 112.23
C GLY A 168 -45.54 27.34 110.87
N VAL A 169 -45.48 28.67 110.86
CA VAL A 169 -45.12 29.46 109.68
C VAL A 169 -43.67 29.18 109.28
N ALA A 170 -42.74 29.20 110.23
CA ALA A 170 -41.33 28.89 109.98
C ALA A 170 -41.14 27.48 109.40
N TYR A 171 -41.81 26.47 109.95
CA TYR A 171 -41.80 25.11 109.39
C TYR A 171 -42.33 25.07 107.95
N GLY A 172 -43.45 25.74 107.68
CA GLY A 172 -44.04 25.81 106.33
C GLY A 172 -43.12 26.48 105.30
N VAL A 173 -42.46 27.59 105.68
CA VAL A 173 -41.44 28.25 104.84
C VAL A 173 -40.26 27.32 104.58
N ILE A 174 -39.71 26.68 105.61
CA ILE A 174 -38.55 25.78 105.45
C ILE A 174 -38.91 24.58 104.56
N LYS A 175 -40.09 23.97 104.75
CA LYS A 175 -40.52 22.85 103.91
C LYS A 175 -40.72 23.29 102.45
N GLN A 176 -41.42 24.40 102.21
CA GLN A 176 -41.62 24.91 100.85
C GLN A 176 -40.30 25.32 100.18
N MET A 177 -39.36 25.88 100.95
CA MET A 177 -38.01 26.21 100.46
C MET A 177 -37.22 24.94 100.08
N ASN A 178 -37.30 23.87 100.89
CA ASN A 178 -36.67 22.59 100.55
C ASN A 178 -37.29 21.97 99.29
N GLU A 179 -38.62 21.96 99.17
CA GLU A 179 -39.32 21.48 97.96
C GLU A 179 -38.91 22.27 96.70
N ILE A 180 -38.70 23.59 96.81
CA ILE A 180 -38.16 24.44 95.74
C ILE A 180 -36.69 24.12 95.43
N VAL A 181 -35.86 23.88 96.46
CA VAL A 181 -34.43 23.53 96.28
C VAL A 181 -34.28 22.14 95.65
N GLU A 182 -35.08 21.16 96.05
CA GLU A 182 -35.12 19.81 95.46
C GLU A 182 -35.52 19.86 93.97
N GLU A 183 -36.56 20.63 93.62
CA GLU A 183 -36.95 20.84 92.22
C GLU A 183 -35.91 21.65 91.43
N MET A 184 -35.26 22.64 92.04
CA MET A 184 -34.13 23.35 91.42
C MET A 184 -32.94 22.43 91.15
N ILE A 185 -32.58 21.54 92.09
CA ILE A 185 -31.54 20.52 91.91
C ILE A 185 -31.95 19.60 90.76
N ARG A 186 -33.18 19.06 90.76
CA ARG A 186 -33.70 18.21 89.69
C ARG A 186 -33.65 18.89 88.30
N GLN A 187 -33.93 20.19 88.22
CA GLN A 187 -33.81 20.98 86.99
C GLN A 187 -32.35 21.30 86.60
N VAL A 188 -31.41 21.35 87.55
CA VAL A 188 -29.98 21.47 87.27
C VAL A 188 -29.40 20.15 86.79
N GLU A 189 -29.81 19.02 87.38
CA GLU A 189 -29.44 17.67 86.95
C GLU A 189 -30.00 17.34 85.56
N LEU A 190 -31.25 17.70 85.28
CA LEU A 190 -31.89 17.46 83.98
C LEU A 190 -31.21 18.29 82.87
N ARG A 191 -30.94 19.58 83.10
CA ARG A 191 -30.09 20.41 82.22
C ARG A 191 -28.59 20.06 82.30
N GLY A 192 -28.22 19.14 83.18
CA GLY A 192 -26.93 18.44 83.16
C GLY A 192 -26.96 17.42 82.03
N LYS A 193 -27.85 16.43 82.15
CA LYS A 193 -28.07 15.36 81.17
C LYS A 193 -28.29 15.88 79.75
N GLU A 194 -29.18 16.86 79.55
CA GLU A 194 -29.41 17.47 78.23
C GLU A 194 -28.13 18.06 77.60
N ARG A 195 -27.22 18.63 78.41
CA ARG A 195 -25.92 19.15 77.92
C ARG A 195 -24.93 18.02 77.65
N ASP A 196 -25.01 16.95 78.42
CA ASP A 196 -24.08 15.83 78.34
C ASP A 196 -24.43 14.96 77.12
N GLU A 197 -25.71 14.66 76.92
CA GLU A 197 -26.29 14.09 75.69
C GLU A 197 -25.95 14.94 74.45
N ALA A 198 -26.06 16.28 74.54
CA ALA A 198 -25.66 17.18 73.45
C ALA A 198 -24.15 17.18 73.16
N ARG A 199 -23.30 16.83 74.15
CA ARG A 199 -21.85 16.64 73.93
C ARG A 199 -21.57 15.27 73.30
N GLU A 200 -22.22 14.21 73.76
CA GLU A 200 -22.09 12.88 73.15
C GLU A 200 -22.51 12.89 71.66
N LEU A 201 -23.60 13.58 71.31
CA LEU A 201 -24.02 13.76 69.92
C LEU A 201 -23.01 14.59 69.10
N MET A 202 -22.38 15.60 69.70
CA MET A 202 -21.33 16.39 69.04
C MET A 202 -20.06 15.56 68.83
N GLU A 203 -19.66 14.76 69.82
CA GLU A 203 -18.52 13.84 69.72
C GLU A 203 -18.76 12.77 68.65
N GLN A 204 -19.96 12.19 68.57
CA GLN A 204 -20.36 11.28 67.49
C GLN A 204 -20.25 11.92 66.10
N ARG A 205 -20.77 13.14 65.92
CA ARG A 205 -20.65 13.89 64.65
C ARG A 205 -19.20 14.27 64.31
N ASN A 206 -18.35 14.53 65.31
CA ASN A 206 -16.92 14.78 65.11
C ASN A 206 -16.19 13.51 64.64
N PHE A 207 -16.53 12.33 65.17
CA PHE A 207 -15.97 11.06 64.69
C PHE A 207 -16.44 10.71 63.27
N GLU A 208 -17.72 10.90 62.96
CA GLU A 208 -18.28 10.73 61.61
C GLU A 208 -17.57 11.67 60.60
N SER A 209 -17.43 12.96 60.92
CA SER A 209 -16.70 13.94 60.10
C SER A 209 -15.23 13.55 59.89
N ALA A 210 -14.57 12.98 60.91
CA ALA A 210 -13.18 12.53 60.80
C ALA A 210 -13.03 11.29 59.90
N ILE A 211 -14.03 10.40 59.86
CA ILE A 211 -14.07 9.27 58.93
C ILE A 211 -14.29 9.79 57.51
N GLU A 212 -15.26 10.68 57.29
CA GLU A 212 -15.51 11.29 55.96
C GLU A 212 -14.27 12.00 55.41
N VAL A 213 -13.57 12.80 56.25
CA VAL A 213 -12.31 13.44 55.86
C VAL A 213 -11.22 12.41 55.53
N SER A 214 -11.07 11.36 56.33
CA SER A 214 -10.09 10.29 56.07
C SER A 214 -10.36 9.55 54.76
N GLU A 215 -11.63 9.30 54.43
CA GLU A 215 -12.01 8.72 53.13
C GLU A 215 -11.73 9.66 51.96
N LEU A 216 -11.99 10.97 52.12
CA LEU A 216 -11.71 11.96 51.09
C LEU A 216 -10.20 12.12 50.86
N GLU A 217 -9.39 12.14 51.92
CA GLU A 217 -7.93 12.17 51.83
C GLU A 217 -7.38 10.94 51.10
N ALA A 218 -7.86 9.73 51.45
CA ALA A 218 -7.47 8.50 50.76
C ALA A 218 -7.85 8.49 49.26
N ARG A 219 -9.05 8.99 48.91
CA ARG A 219 -9.47 9.14 47.51
C ARG A 219 -8.62 10.18 46.76
N ILE A 220 -8.29 11.29 47.42
CA ILE A 220 -7.43 12.34 46.87
C ILE A 220 -6.01 11.83 46.61
N ASP A 221 -5.44 11.03 47.51
CA ASP A 221 -4.09 10.46 47.32
C ASP A 221 -4.06 9.39 46.23
N GLY A 222 -5.07 8.52 46.14
CA GLY A 222 -5.21 7.60 45.00
C GLY A 222 -5.31 8.32 43.65
N LEU A 223 -6.04 9.44 43.58
CA LEU A 223 -6.11 10.28 42.39
C LEU A 223 -4.77 10.97 42.06
N LYS A 224 -3.97 11.37 43.07
CA LYS A 224 -2.62 11.90 42.84
C LYS A 224 -1.71 10.83 42.23
N GLU A 225 -1.75 9.59 42.72
CA GLU A 225 -0.97 8.48 42.16
C GLU A 225 -1.39 8.16 40.73
N GLU A 226 -2.70 8.15 40.44
CA GLU A 226 -3.22 7.94 39.08
C GLU A 226 -2.78 9.05 38.11
N VAL A 227 -2.86 10.32 38.53
CA VAL A 227 -2.39 11.48 37.74
C VAL A 227 -0.87 11.41 37.51
N LEU A 228 -0.08 11.03 38.51
CA LEU A 228 1.37 10.88 38.40
C LEU A 228 1.75 9.70 37.48
N GLY A 229 0.99 8.60 37.52
CA GLY A 229 1.10 7.50 36.56
C GLY A 229 0.79 7.94 35.13
N LYS A 230 -0.30 8.68 34.94
CA LYS A 230 -0.70 9.23 33.63
C LYS A 230 0.31 10.26 33.09
N SER A 231 0.91 11.10 33.93
CA SER A 231 1.97 12.04 33.53
C SER A 231 3.15 11.32 32.88
N LYS A 232 3.67 10.27 33.53
CA LYS A 232 4.79 9.47 33.01
C LYS A 232 4.46 8.83 31.66
N VAL A 233 3.24 8.32 31.50
CA VAL A 233 2.78 7.74 30.22
C VAL A 233 2.72 8.81 29.11
N VAL A 234 2.32 10.05 29.43
CA VAL A 234 2.37 11.17 28.48
C VAL A 234 3.83 11.54 28.14
N GLU A 235 4.71 11.64 29.14
CA GLU A 235 6.14 11.93 28.95
C GLU A 235 6.84 10.87 28.05
N ASP A 236 6.53 9.59 28.25
CA ASP A 236 7.03 8.50 27.39
C ASP A 236 6.44 8.58 25.96
N PHE A 237 5.17 8.99 25.80
CA PHE A 237 4.58 9.22 24.47
C PHE A 237 5.17 10.44 23.75
N GLU A 238 5.40 11.57 24.44
CA GLU A 238 6.06 12.76 23.86
C GLU A 238 7.48 12.43 23.38
N LYS A 239 8.21 11.61 24.14
CA LYS A 239 9.54 11.11 23.77
C LYS A 239 9.49 10.17 22.56
N LEU A 240 8.50 9.26 22.49
CA LEU A 240 8.30 8.39 21.33
C LEU A 240 7.89 9.17 20.08
N LEU A 241 7.06 10.20 20.21
CA LEU A 241 6.73 11.13 19.12
C LEU A 241 7.98 11.86 18.63
N SER A 242 8.79 12.39 19.55
CA SER A 242 10.07 13.05 19.22
C SER A 242 11.04 12.15 18.45
N GLU A 243 11.12 10.85 18.79
CA GLU A 243 11.91 9.88 18.01
C GLU A 243 11.30 9.64 16.62
N LYS A 244 9.97 9.53 16.53
CA LYS A 244 9.25 9.32 15.27
C LYS A 244 9.41 10.50 14.32
N ASP A 245 9.32 11.73 14.80
CA ASP A 245 9.53 12.95 14.01
C ASP A 245 10.98 13.05 13.50
N GLY A 246 11.96 12.70 14.34
CA GLY A 246 13.36 12.59 13.91
C GLY A 246 13.57 11.53 12.83
N ARG A 247 12.85 10.41 12.88
CA ARG A 247 12.87 9.37 11.84
C ARG A 247 12.11 9.76 10.57
N LEU A 248 11.02 10.52 10.68
CA LEU A 248 10.30 11.09 9.54
C LEU A 248 11.19 12.07 8.78
N ALA A 249 11.87 12.99 9.46
CA ALA A 249 12.78 13.95 8.83
C ALA A 249 13.96 13.27 8.08
N LEU A 250 14.40 12.09 8.53
CA LEU A 250 15.37 11.27 7.79
C LEU A 250 14.74 10.63 6.54
N ALA A 251 13.56 10.02 6.67
CA ALA A 251 12.85 9.41 5.55
C ALA A 251 12.42 10.43 4.47
N GLU A 252 12.05 11.65 4.86
CA GLU A 252 11.79 12.76 3.93
C GLU A 252 13.03 13.17 3.14
N LYS A 253 14.20 13.20 3.80
CA LYS A 253 15.49 13.50 3.16
C LYS A 253 15.91 12.38 2.20
N GLU A 254 15.67 11.12 2.54
CA GLU A 254 15.89 9.97 1.65
C GLU A 254 14.94 10.00 0.44
N LEU A 255 13.65 10.31 0.65
CA LEU A 255 12.67 10.52 -0.41
C LEU A 255 13.07 11.67 -1.36
N GLU A 256 13.62 12.76 -0.85
CA GLU A 256 14.07 13.87 -1.71
C GLU A 256 15.35 13.52 -2.49
N GLY A 257 16.26 12.76 -1.89
CA GLY A 257 17.41 12.17 -2.59
C GLY A 257 16.97 11.24 -3.73
N LEU A 258 15.98 10.38 -3.48
CA LEU A 258 15.36 9.53 -4.50
C LEU A 258 14.65 10.37 -5.58
N ARG A 259 13.90 11.42 -5.23
CA ARG A 259 13.27 12.33 -6.21
C ARG A 259 14.28 13.00 -7.14
N MET A 260 15.43 13.43 -6.63
CA MET A 260 16.50 13.97 -7.48
C MET A 260 17.08 12.90 -8.43
N TRP A 261 17.34 11.69 -7.93
CA TRP A 261 17.84 10.59 -8.76
C TRP A 261 16.84 10.14 -9.84
N PHE A 262 15.54 10.12 -9.51
CA PHE A 262 14.47 9.87 -10.49
C PHE A 262 14.45 10.96 -11.57
N ARG A 263 14.54 12.25 -11.20
CA ARG A 263 14.61 13.36 -12.16
C ARG A 263 15.81 13.24 -13.10
N GLU A 264 17.00 12.99 -12.55
CA GLU A 264 18.18 12.75 -13.39
C GLU A 264 18.00 11.58 -14.36
N SER A 265 17.32 10.53 -13.94
CA SER A 265 17.07 9.34 -14.75
C SER A 265 16.02 9.60 -15.84
N GLU A 266 14.99 10.39 -15.53
CA GLU A 266 14.00 10.90 -16.47
C GLU A 266 14.63 11.79 -17.54
N ASP A 267 15.54 12.69 -17.15
CA ASP A 267 16.27 13.56 -18.07
C ASP A 267 17.28 12.77 -18.94
N LYS A 268 17.91 11.71 -18.40
CA LYS A 268 18.72 10.76 -19.17
C LYS A 268 17.88 9.98 -20.18
N LEU A 269 16.66 9.56 -19.83
CA LEU A 269 15.74 8.88 -20.74
C LEU A 269 15.29 9.79 -21.88
N LYS A 270 14.85 11.02 -21.61
CA LYS A 270 14.48 12.02 -22.64
C LYS A 270 15.64 12.33 -23.60
N ASN A 271 16.88 12.32 -23.10
CA ASN A 271 18.09 12.50 -23.90
C ASN A 271 18.36 11.32 -24.85
N LEU A 272 17.99 10.08 -24.45
CA LEU A 272 18.06 8.91 -25.33
C LEU A 272 16.90 8.88 -26.34
N GLU A 273 15.68 9.18 -25.89
CA GLU A 273 14.48 9.29 -26.73
C GLU A 273 14.66 10.31 -27.87
N THR A 274 15.14 11.52 -27.55
CA THR A 274 15.44 12.55 -28.57
C THR A 274 16.56 12.14 -29.54
N LYS A 275 17.52 11.29 -29.13
CA LYS A 275 18.52 10.73 -30.05
C LYS A 275 17.94 9.65 -30.97
N ILE A 276 17.00 8.85 -30.48
CA ILE A 276 16.29 7.84 -31.29
C ILE A 276 15.43 8.55 -32.36
N GLU A 277 14.69 9.60 -31.99
CA GLU A 277 13.92 10.39 -32.97
C GLU A 277 14.79 11.13 -33.98
N LEU A 278 15.98 11.58 -33.61
CA LEU A 278 16.98 12.12 -34.56
C LEU A 278 17.54 11.07 -35.53
N GLN A 279 17.47 9.78 -35.20
CA GLN A 279 17.88 8.67 -36.08
C GLN A 279 16.75 8.17 -37.00
N ARG A 280 15.48 8.32 -36.60
CA ARG A 280 14.31 7.93 -37.42
C ARG A 280 14.37 8.41 -38.88
N PRO A 281 14.64 9.69 -39.22
CA PRO A 281 14.69 10.13 -40.62
C PRO A 281 15.88 9.54 -41.39
N LEU A 282 17.04 9.33 -40.74
CA LEU A 282 18.23 8.75 -41.39
C LEU A 282 17.98 7.30 -41.82
N LEU A 283 17.20 6.55 -41.06
CA LEU A 283 16.78 5.18 -41.40
C LEU A 283 15.76 5.16 -42.55
N VAL A 284 14.84 6.12 -42.61
CA VAL A 284 13.91 6.27 -43.74
C VAL A 284 14.68 6.61 -45.03
N ASP A 285 15.66 7.53 -44.96
CA ASP A 285 16.55 7.84 -46.08
C ASP A 285 17.33 6.60 -46.53
N GLN A 286 17.96 5.86 -45.60
CA GLN A 286 18.69 4.63 -45.89
C GLN A 286 17.80 3.57 -46.56
N LEU A 287 16.58 3.35 -46.04
CA LEU A 287 15.61 2.42 -46.61
C LEU A 287 15.21 2.85 -48.03
N SER A 288 15.10 4.15 -48.29
CA SER A 288 14.86 4.69 -49.64
C SER A 288 16.01 4.40 -50.62
N TYR A 289 17.28 4.39 -50.15
CA TYR A 289 18.43 4.02 -50.98
C TYR A 289 18.50 2.51 -51.21
N VAL A 290 18.19 1.71 -50.19
CA VAL A 290 18.07 0.25 -50.29
C VAL A 290 17.04 -0.14 -51.36
N ALA A 291 15.83 0.46 -51.33
CA ALA A 291 14.82 0.24 -52.37
C ALA A 291 15.35 0.58 -53.78
N LYS A 292 15.92 1.79 -53.97
CA LYS A 292 16.47 2.23 -55.28
C LYS A 292 17.58 1.32 -55.81
N ILE A 293 18.43 0.78 -54.95
CA ILE A 293 19.52 -0.14 -55.33
C ILE A 293 18.94 -1.52 -55.70
N HIS A 294 17.96 -2.00 -54.93
CA HIS A 294 17.24 -3.25 -55.22
C HIS A 294 16.57 -3.21 -56.60
N ASP A 295 15.79 -2.14 -56.88
CA ASP A 295 15.14 -1.89 -58.17
C ASP A 295 16.16 -1.85 -59.33
N GLN A 296 17.33 -1.24 -59.13
CA GLN A 296 18.37 -1.15 -60.15
C GLN A 296 18.99 -2.52 -60.47
N ILE A 297 19.25 -3.35 -59.45
CA ILE A 297 19.84 -4.68 -59.63
C ILE A 297 18.82 -5.64 -60.26
N ASP A 298 17.56 -5.62 -59.82
CA ASP A 298 16.48 -6.41 -60.42
C ASP A 298 16.26 -6.05 -61.91
N ASN A 299 16.30 -4.75 -62.25
CA ASN A 299 16.28 -4.31 -63.63
C ASN A 299 17.52 -4.75 -64.44
N PHE A 300 18.67 -4.94 -63.81
CA PHE A 300 19.85 -5.52 -64.46
C PHE A 300 19.71 -7.04 -64.66
N ILE A 301 19.12 -7.77 -63.70
CA ILE A 301 18.81 -9.20 -63.85
C ILE A 301 17.89 -9.44 -65.07
N LYS A 302 16.85 -8.62 -65.24
CA LYS A 302 15.93 -8.66 -66.41
C LYS A 302 16.63 -8.49 -67.76
N ILE A 303 17.81 -7.85 -67.79
CA ILE A 303 18.61 -7.63 -69.01
C ILE A 303 19.57 -8.80 -69.27
N VAL A 304 20.17 -9.37 -68.22
CA VAL A 304 21.20 -10.43 -68.35
C VAL A 304 20.58 -11.83 -68.45
N ASP A 305 19.53 -12.14 -67.68
CA ASP A 305 18.88 -13.45 -67.65
C ASP A 305 17.51 -13.41 -68.35
N VAL A 306 17.55 -13.39 -69.68
CA VAL A 306 16.35 -13.36 -70.55
C VAL A 306 15.41 -14.55 -70.30
N ASN A 307 15.93 -15.67 -69.80
CA ASN A 307 15.16 -16.87 -69.49
C ASN A 307 14.39 -16.78 -68.16
N ARG A 308 14.57 -15.71 -67.38
CA ARG A 308 13.95 -15.56 -66.05
C ARG A 308 12.65 -14.76 -66.00
N LEU A 309 12.17 -14.23 -67.13
CA LEU A 309 10.95 -13.43 -67.20
C LEU A 309 9.71 -14.14 -66.61
N ASP A 310 9.62 -15.46 -66.77
CA ASP A 310 8.45 -16.27 -66.40
C ASP A 310 8.39 -16.66 -64.91
N HIS A 311 9.31 -16.15 -64.07
CA HIS A 311 9.41 -16.48 -62.64
C HIS A 311 9.43 -15.24 -61.72
N LEU A 312 8.94 -14.09 -62.21
CA LEU A 312 9.23 -12.78 -61.63
C LEU A 312 8.26 -12.27 -60.54
N GLU A 313 7.51 -13.16 -59.88
CA GLU A 313 6.58 -12.80 -58.78
C GLU A 313 7.30 -12.40 -57.45
N LEU A 314 8.62 -12.30 -57.46
CA LEU A 314 9.48 -12.07 -56.28
C LEU A 314 9.96 -10.61 -56.10
N SER A 315 9.50 -9.68 -56.94
CA SER A 315 10.00 -8.29 -56.98
C SER A 315 8.88 -7.24 -56.96
N GLU A 316 7.96 -7.35 -56.00
CA GLU A 316 7.26 -6.18 -55.46
C GLU A 316 8.04 -5.71 -54.22
N SER A 317 8.37 -4.42 -54.13
CA SER A 317 9.41 -3.92 -53.22
C SER A 317 8.98 -4.00 -51.75
N LEU A 318 9.38 -5.08 -51.08
CA LEU A 318 9.06 -5.37 -49.68
C LEU A 318 9.51 -4.28 -48.68
N PHE A 319 10.45 -3.42 -49.11
CA PHE A 319 11.17 -2.44 -48.31
C PHE A 319 10.66 -1.01 -48.57
N LEU A 320 9.34 -0.81 -48.44
CA LEU A 320 8.73 0.53 -48.58
C LEU A 320 9.23 1.47 -47.46
N PRO A 321 9.72 2.68 -47.79
CA PRO A 321 10.03 3.70 -46.79
C PRO A 321 8.73 4.23 -46.17
N LYS A 322 8.39 3.70 -44.99
CA LYS A 322 7.31 4.17 -44.12
C LYS A 322 7.89 4.85 -42.87
N GLU A 323 7.07 5.68 -42.22
CA GLU A 323 7.31 6.13 -40.85
C GLU A 323 6.90 5.03 -39.84
N THR A 324 7.44 3.83 -40.05
CA THR A 324 7.34 2.67 -39.14
C THR A 324 8.29 2.83 -37.95
N ASP A 325 8.24 1.89 -37.00
CA ASP A 325 9.08 1.94 -35.80
C ASP A 325 10.58 1.91 -36.14
N VAL A 326 11.43 2.48 -35.28
CA VAL A 326 12.88 2.57 -35.50
C VAL A 326 13.51 1.18 -35.63
N GLU A 327 13.10 0.22 -34.79
CA GLU A 327 13.57 -1.17 -34.82
C GLU A 327 12.95 -1.95 -36.01
N GLU A 328 11.76 -1.58 -36.47
CA GLU A 328 11.19 -2.10 -37.72
C GLU A 328 11.96 -1.59 -38.95
N ASN A 329 12.33 -0.30 -38.99
CA ASN A 329 13.11 0.31 -40.07
C ASN A 329 14.55 -0.26 -40.14
N ILE A 330 15.18 -0.52 -38.99
CA ILE A 330 16.49 -1.20 -38.92
C ILE A 330 16.40 -2.61 -39.52
N ARG A 331 15.38 -3.39 -39.13
CA ARG A 331 15.19 -4.76 -39.64
C ARG A 331 14.83 -4.80 -41.12
N ALA A 332 13.98 -3.89 -41.60
CA ALA A 332 13.66 -3.73 -43.02
C ALA A 332 14.90 -3.35 -43.85
N SER A 333 15.72 -2.40 -43.35
CA SER A 333 16.97 -1.99 -43.99
C SER A 333 17.98 -3.14 -44.07
N LEU A 334 18.16 -3.90 -43.00
CA LEU A 334 19.03 -5.07 -42.97
C LEU A 334 18.58 -6.16 -43.95
N ALA A 335 17.28 -6.51 -43.95
CA ALA A 335 16.71 -7.48 -44.87
C ALA A 335 16.86 -7.05 -46.35
N GLY A 336 16.65 -5.77 -46.64
CA GLY A 336 16.86 -5.21 -47.98
C GLY A 336 18.34 -5.24 -48.41
N MET A 337 19.29 -4.94 -47.51
CA MET A 337 20.72 -5.09 -47.80
C MET A 337 21.13 -6.55 -48.04
N VAL A 338 20.57 -7.52 -47.31
CA VAL A 338 20.78 -8.95 -47.57
C VAL A 338 20.21 -9.35 -48.94
N SER A 339 19.03 -8.84 -49.32
CA SER A 339 18.45 -9.07 -50.64
C SER A 339 19.32 -8.47 -51.76
N ILE A 340 19.79 -7.23 -51.60
CA ILE A 340 20.75 -6.57 -52.52
C ILE A 340 22.00 -7.41 -52.71
N TYR A 341 22.58 -7.96 -51.64
CA TYR A 341 23.78 -8.81 -51.73
C TYR A 341 23.51 -10.11 -52.51
N GLY A 342 22.38 -10.77 -52.24
CA GLY A 342 21.95 -11.97 -52.97
C GLY A 342 21.72 -11.71 -54.47
N LEU A 343 21.00 -10.63 -54.81
CA LEU A 343 20.74 -10.24 -56.19
C LEU A 343 22.03 -9.80 -56.91
N SER A 344 22.92 -9.06 -56.24
CA SER A 344 24.23 -8.67 -56.79
C SER A 344 25.09 -9.88 -57.14
N ARG A 345 25.07 -10.92 -56.30
CA ARG A 345 25.76 -12.18 -56.56
C ARG A 345 25.18 -12.88 -57.80
N ILE A 346 23.85 -12.95 -57.94
CA ILE A 346 23.19 -13.54 -59.12
C ILE A 346 23.56 -12.75 -60.39
N VAL A 347 23.56 -11.41 -60.34
CA VAL A 347 24.03 -10.57 -61.46
C VAL A 347 25.47 -10.89 -61.83
N PHE A 348 26.37 -11.02 -60.85
CA PHE A 348 27.77 -11.34 -61.11
C PHE A 348 27.95 -12.72 -61.75
N GLU A 349 27.30 -13.75 -61.20
CA GLU A 349 27.34 -15.12 -61.73
C GLU A 349 26.78 -15.16 -63.17
N LYS A 350 25.63 -14.54 -63.44
CA LYS A 350 25.02 -14.48 -64.78
C LYS A 350 25.80 -13.63 -65.78
N THR A 351 26.36 -12.50 -65.35
CA THR A 351 27.21 -11.66 -66.22
C THR A 351 28.49 -12.39 -66.59
N LYS A 352 29.07 -13.17 -65.65
CA LYS A 352 30.23 -14.02 -65.94
C LYS A 352 29.87 -15.11 -66.95
N GLU A 353 28.78 -15.86 -66.75
CA GLU A 353 28.31 -16.88 -67.71
C GLU A 353 28.19 -16.32 -69.14
N LEU A 354 27.59 -15.13 -69.28
CA LEU A 354 27.42 -14.45 -70.57
C LEU A 354 28.76 -14.00 -71.19
N VAL A 355 29.69 -13.49 -70.37
CA VAL A 355 31.05 -13.13 -70.83
C VAL A 355 31.84 -14.37 -71.25
N ASP A 356 31.76 -15.46 -70.48
CA ASP A 356 32.43 -16.73 -70.79
C ASP A 356 31.87 -17.32 -72.09
N GLU A 357 30.55 -17.35 -72.30
CA GLU A 357 29.91 -17.76 -73.57
C GLU A 357 30.40 -16.90 -74.75
N ARG A 358 30.41 -15.57 -74.61
CA ARG A 358 30.90 -14.66 -75.66
C ARG A 358 32.37 -14.83 -75.95
N SER A 359 33.21 -15.14 -74.95
CA SER A 359 34.62 -15.42 -75.15
C SER A 359 34.83 -16.71 -75.96
N ASN A 360 34.05 -17.76 -75.69
CA ASN A 360 34.09 -19.02 -76.42
C ASN A 360 33.64 -18.86 -77.88
N GLU A 361 32.62 -18.05 -78.14
CA GLU A 361 32.17 -17.77 -79.50
C GLU A 361 33.17 -16.87 -80.26
N VAL A 362 33.79 -15.90 -79.60
CA VAL A 362 34.92 -15.12 -80.18
C VAL A 362 36.10 -16.02 -80.52
N ASN A 363 36.44 -16.99 -79.66
CA ASN A 363 37.50 -17.96 -79.92
C ASN A 363 37.18 -18.84 -81.14
N ARG A 364 35.95 -19.38 -81.24
CA ARG A 364 35.48 -20.12 -82.42
C ARG A 364 35.52 -19.30 -83.70
N LEU A 365 35.03 -18.06 -83.66
CA LEU A 365 35.09 -17.16 -84.81
C LEU A 365 36.55 -16.88 -85.21
N ASN A 366 37.44 -16.66 -84.25
CA ASN A 366 38.87 -16.50 -84.50
C ASN A 366 39.50 -17.76 -85.11
N GLU A 367 39.16 -18.96 -84.61
CA GLU A 367 39.60 -20.24 -85.20
C GLU A 367 39.18 -20.34 -86.68
N THR A 368 37.90 -20.11 -87.00
CA THR A 368 37.42 -20.11 -88.41
C THR A 368 38.11 -19.06 -89.26
N VAL A 369 38.40 -17.86 -88.73
CA VAL A 369 39.17 -16.82 -89.42
C VAL A 369 40.60 -17.29 -89.68
N THR A 370 41.29 -17.92 -88.71
CA THR A 370 42.64 -18.46 -88.95
C THR A 370 42.64 -19.61 -89.98
N GLN A 371 41.59 -20.42 -90.03
CA GLN A 371 41.42 -21.44 -91.07
C GLN A 371 41.24 -20.80 -92.45
N LEU A 372 40.32 -19.83 -92.58
CA LEU A 372 40.10 -19.10 -93.84
C LEU A 372 41.34 -18.33 -94.31
N VAL A 373 42.18 -17.83 -93.38
CA VAL A 373 43.48 -17.23 -93.71
C VAL A 373 44.46 -18.28 -94.24
N LYS A 374 44.56 -19.46 -93.61
CA LYS A 374 45.40 -20.58 -94.11
C LYS A 374 44.93 -21.06 -95.49
N GLU A 375 43.62 -21.18 -95.70
CA GLU A 375 43.02 -21.54 -97.00
C GLU A 375 43.31 -20.48 -98.07
N LYS A 376 43.16 -19.19 -97.74
CA LYS A 376 43.56 -18.07 -98.61
C LYS A 376 45.06 -18.11 -98.94
N GLU A 377 45.92 -18.43 -97.98
CA GLU A 377 47.36 -18.57 -98.21
C GLU A 377 47.70 -19.78 -99.07
N HIS A 378 47.01 -20.91 -98.89
CA HIS A 378 47.14 -22.11 -99.72
C HIS A 378 46.65 -21.87 -101.15
N ILE A 379 45.50 -21.23 -101.34
CA ILE A 379 45.03 -20.75 -102.65
C ILE A 379 46.05 -19.76 -103.24
N GLY A 380 46.63 -18.89 -102.41
CA GLY A 380 47.69 -17.96 -102.80
C GLY A 380 48.99 -18.63 -103.26
N THR A 381 49.43 -19.71 -102.60
CA THR A 381 50.61 -20.48 -103.02
C THR A 381 50.29 -21.36 -104.23
N LEU A 382 49.09 -21.95 -104.32
CA LEU A 382 48.61 -22.64 -105.52
C LEU A 382 48.60 -21.71 -106.73
N LEU A 383 48.00 -20.52 -106.61
CA LEU A 383 47.98 -19.50 -107.67
C LEU A 383 49.39 -19.02 -108.03
N ARG A 384 50.26 -18.75 -107.03
CA ARG A 384 51.68 -18.42 -107.30
C ARG A 384 52.41 -19.59 -107.99
N SER A 385 52.10 -20.85 -107.66
CA SER A 385 52.70 -22.02 -108.32
C SER A 385 52.18 -22.22 -109.74
N ALA A 386 50.90 -21.93 -110.00
CA ALA A 386 50.29 -21.99 -111.32
C ALA A 386 50.81 -20.85 -112.21
N LEU A 387 50.96 -19.64 -111.68
CA LEU A 387 51.60 -18.51 -112.37
C LEU A 387 53.10 -18.78 -112.60
N SER A 388 53.82 -19.35 -111.64
CA SER A 388 55.22 -19.74 -111.81
C SER A 388 55.38 -20.82 -112.90
N LYS A 389 54.54 -21.87 -112.89
CA LYS A 389 54.48 -22.87 -113.97
C LYS A 389 54.09 -22.26 -115.32
N ARG A 390 53.25 -21.20 -115.34
CA ARG A 390 52.89 -20.45 -116.56
C ARG A 390 54.04 -19.58 -117.09
N VAL A 391 54.95 -19.14 -116.22
CA VAL A 391 56.17 -18.40 -116.59
C VAL A 391 57.29 -19.35 -117.05
N SER A 392 57.45 -20.51 -116.42
CA SER A 392 58.45 -21.50 -116.86
C SER A 392 58.03 -22.30 -118.10
N ALA A 393 56.73 -22.52 -118.30
CA ALA A 393 56.18 -23.25 -119.46
C ALA A 393 55.65 -22.31 -120.56
N ASN A 394 56.50 -21.42 -121.07
CA ASN A 394 56.28 -20.83 -122.40
C ASN A 394 57.59 -20.71 -123.19
N LEU A 395 57.88 -21.77 -123.94
CA LEU A 395 58.33 -21.69 -125.33
C LEU A 395 57.95 -23.03 -126.01
N LEU A 396 57.25 -22.94 -127.13
CA LEU A 396 56.94 -24.03 -128.09
C LEU A 396 55.97 -25.15 -127.64
N SER A 397 54.71 -24.98 -128.05
CA SER A 397 53.78 -26.01 -128.57
C SER A 397 53.54 -27.32 -127.80
N ASN A 398 52.57 -27.33 -126.87
CA ASN A 398 51.59 -28.44 -126.80
C ASN A 398 50.24 -28.06 -126.14
N SER A 399 49.65 -26.93 -126.52
CA SER A 399 48.53 -26.28 -125.78
C SER A 399 47.20 -27.07 -125.70
N ASN A 400 46.96 -28.08 -126.54
CA ASN A 400 45.63 -28.71 -126.67
C ASN A 400 45.37 -29.91 -125.76
N GLU A 401 46.41 -30.53 -125.18
CA GLU A 401 46.23 -31.67 -124.26
C GLU A 401 46.09 -31.19 -122.81
N LEU A 402 46.82 -30.13 -122.45
CA LEU A 402 46.86 -29.60 -121.08
C LEU A 402 45.48 -29.04 -120.64
N PHE A 403 44.73 -28.41 -121.56
CA PHE A 403 43.36 -28.00 -121.26
C PHE A 403 42.42 -29.19 -121.01
N LYS A 404 42.57 -30.32 -121.71
CA LYS A 404 41.75 -31.52 -121.44
C LYS A 404 42.07 -32.15 -120.08
N VAL A 405 43.34 -32.15 -119.68
CA VAL A 405 43.73 -32.66 -118.35
C VAL A 405 43.19 -31.74 -117.25
N ALA A 406 43.25 -30.42 -117.43
CA ALA A 406 42.67 -29.45 -116.50
C ALA A 406 41.12 -29.54 -116.44
N GLU A 407 40.46 -29.64 -117.58
CA GLU A 407 38.99 -29.84 -117.71
C GLU A 407 38.54 -31.17 -117.07
N ASN A 408 39.36 -32.22 -117.17
CA ASN A 408 39.10 -33.48 -116.47
C ASN A 408 39.29 -33.36 -114.94
N GLY A 409 40.39 -32.77 -114.47
CA GLY A 409 40.66 -32.62 -113.03
C GLY A 409 39.69 -31.66 -112.33
N LEU A 410 39.27 -30.59 -113.00
CA LEU A 410 38.20 -29.71 -112.50
C LEU A 410 36.85 -30.44 -112.45
N ARG A 411 36.55 -31.31 -113.43
CA ARG A 411 35.34 -32.14 -113.41
C ARG A 411 35.37 -33.21 -112.32
N GLU A 412 36.53 -33.79 -111.98
CA GLU A 412 36.70 -34.64 -110.80
C GLU A 412 36.53 -33.86 -109.49
N ALA A 413 36.83 -32.56 -109.48
CA ALA A 413 36.51 -31.63 -108.38
C ALA A 413 35.10 -30.99 -108.48
N GLY A 414 34.26 -31.41 -109.43
CA GLY A 414 32.86 -30.96 -109.55
C GLY A 414 32.60 -29.62 -110.27
N ILE A 415 33.58 -29.07 -111.01
CA ILE A 415 33.47 -27.76 -111.69
C ILE A 415 33.68 -27.93 -113.20
N ASP A 416 32.77 -27.39 -114.03
CA ASP A 416 32.82 -27.50 -115.50
C ASP A 416 33.04 -26.13 -116.16
N TYR A 417 34.19 -25.95 -116.83
CA TYR A 417 34.57 -24.69 -117.51
C TYR A 417 35.61 -24.93 -118.62
N LYS A 418 35.56 -24.17 -119.72
CA LYS A 418 36.38 -24.37 -120.93
C LYS A 418 37.29 -23.18 -121.24
N PHE A 419 38.55 -23.46 -121.56
CA PHE A 419 39.66 -22.49 -121.56
C PHE A 419 40.29 -22.20 -122.94
N SER A 420 39.53 -22.25 -124.03
CA SER A 420 40.06 -21.87 -125.36
C SER A 420 40.03 -20.35 -125.59
N ASN A 421 41.14 -19.63 -125.31
CA ASN A 421 41.66 -18.52 -126.14
C ASN A 421 42.96 -17.86 -125.61
N HIS A 422 43.89 -17.61 -126.55
CA HIS A 422 45.11 -16.75 -126.50
C HIS A 422 46.34 -17.20 -125.67
N LEU A 423 47.54 -16.82 -126.17
CA LEU A 423 48.84 -17.49 -125.93
C LEU A 423 50.04 -16.51 -126.15
N ALA A 424 51.28 -16.94 -125.82
CA ALA A 424 52.58 -16.21 -125.80
C ALA A 424 52.74 -15.24 -124.59
N ASP A 425 53.91 -14.97 -123.99
CA ASP A 425 55.29 -15.51 -124.02
C ASP A 425 55.98 -15.20 -122.63
N GLY A 426 57.19 -15.60 -122.23
CA GLY A 426 58.23 -16.43 -122.85
C GLY A 426 59.55 -16.56 -122.04
N LYS A 427 60.33 -17.64 -122.28
CA LYS A 427 61.82 -17.76 -122.16
C LYS A 427 62.55 -17.74 -120.77
N VAL A 428 62.76 -18.95 -120.21
CA VAL A 428 64.05 -19.62 -119.84
C VAL A 428 65.21 -18.86 -119.14
N LEU A 429 65.68 -19.39 -117.99
CA LEU A 429 67.11 -19.67 -117.69
C LEU A 429 67.28 -20.80 -116.63
N VAL A 430 68.50 -21.33 -116.41
CA VAL A 430 68.81 -22.68 -115.85
C VAL A 430 70.07 -22.67 -114.96
N TRP A 431 70.30 -23.70 -114.11
CA TRP A 431 71.57 -24.45 -113.74
C TRP A 431 71.32 -25.22 -112.41
N SER A 432 71.38 -26.57 -112.37
CA SER A 432 72.51 -27.51 -112.07
C SER A 432 73.10 -27.40 -110.64
N ASP A 433 73.01 -28.45 -109.80
CA ASP A 433 73.96 -29.59 -109.58
C ASP A 433 75.12 -29.21 -108.59
N GLU A 434 75.80 -30.10 -107.85
CA GLU A 434 75.90 -31.58 -107.83
C GLU A 434 76.14 -32.11 -106.37
N ALA A 435 76.73 -33.31 -106.16
CA ALA A 435 76.71 -34.06 -104.87
C ALA A 435 78.07 -34.53 -104.28
N GLY A 436 78.05 -35.07 -103.04
CA GLY A 436 79.16 -35.78 -102.36
C GLY A 436 79.66 -35.12 -101.05
N ALA A 437 80.35 -35.79 -100.11
CA ALA A 437 80.61 -37.23 -99.88
C ALA A 437 81.06 -37.48 -98.41
N VAL A 438 81.08 -38.76 -97.97
CA VAL A 438 81.28 -39.22 -96.56
C VAL A 438 82.68 -39.00 -95.97
N VAL A 439 82.78 -38.39 -94.77
CA VAL A 439 83.63 -38.75 -93.59
C VAL A 439 83.08 -38.00 -92.35
N ALA A 440 82.61 -38.68 -91.28
CA ALA A 440 82.12 -37.99 -90.05
C ALA A 440 82.01 -38.80 -88.72
N GLU A 441 82.18 -40.13 -88.70
CA GLU A 441 81.62 -40.99 -87.62
C GLU A 441 82.13 -40.70 -86.17
N ASP A 442 83.38 -40.27 -85.96
CA ASP A 442 83.90 -39.96 -84.61
C ASP A 442 83.28 -38.66 -84.01
N ASP A 443 82.97 -37.66 -84.83
CA ASP A 443 82.29 -36.43 -84.38
C ASP A 443 80.82 -36.72 -84.01
N GLU A 444 80.16 -37.68 -84.69
CA GLU A 444 78.80 -38.12 -84.37
C GLU A 444 78.73 -38.79 -82.99
N VAL A 445 79.73 -39.61 -82.62
CA VAL A 445 79.80 -40.21 -81.28
C VAL A 445 80.06 -39.15 -80.20
N TYR A 446 80.95 -38.18 -80.44
CA TYR A 446 81.26 -37.14 -79.45
C TYR A 446 80.09 -36.14 -79.27
N THR A 447 79.42 -35.76 -80.35
CA THR A 447 78.21 -34.91 -80.29
C THR A 447 77.03 -35.64 -79.66
N LEU A 448 76.83 -36.94 -79.94
CA LEU A 448 75.81 -37.75 -79.27
C LEU A 448 76.09 -37.90 -77.77
N ALA A 449 77.35 -38.12 -77.37
CA ALA A 449 77.75 -38.17 -75.96
C ALA A 449 77.50 -36.83 -75.25
N SER A 450 77.84 -35.70 -75.88
CA SER A 450 77.57 -34.36 -75.33
C SER A 450 76.07 -34.05 -75.25
N ALA A 451 75.28 -34.47 -76.24
CA ALA A 451 73.82 -34.36 -76.20
C ALA A 451 73.22 -35.20 -75.06
N LEU A 452 73.69 -36.43 -74.87
CA LEU A 452 73.26 -37.30 -73.77
C LEU A 452 73.65 -36.72 -72.40
N GLU A 453 74.87 -36.18 -72.26
CA GLU A 453 75.32 -35.50 -71.04
C GLU A 453 74.46 -34.26 -70.73
N ASN A 454 74.08 -33.48 -71.74
CA ASN A 454 73.18 -32.33 -71.58
C ASN A 454 71.74 -32.75 -71.21
N ILE A 455 71.22 -33.86 -71.76
CA ILE A 455 69.93 -34.44 -71.36
C ILE A 455 69.98 -34.94 -69.91
N ILE A 456 71.10 -35.56 -69.49
CA ILE A 456 71.32 -35.99 -68.10
C ILE A 456 71.40 -34.78 -67.16
N LYS A 457 72.10 -33.71 -67.54
CA LYS A 457 72.13 -32.45 -66.75
C LYS A 457 70.75 -31.80 -66.66
N GLN A 458 70.01 -31.74 -67.76
CA GLN A 458 68.65 -31.17 -67.79
C GLN A 458 67.69 -31.94 -66.89
N SER A 459 67.67 -33.27 -66.99
CA SER A 459 66.86 -34.13 -66.12
C SER A 459 67.32 -34.12 -64.65
N GLN A 460 68.61 -33.91 -64.37
CA GLN A 460 69.09 -33.68 -63.00
C GLN A 460 68.59 -32.36 -62.42
N LEU A 461 68.55 -31.29 -63.21
CA LEU A 461 67.96 -30.00 -62.82
C LEU A 461 66.45 -30.13 -62.58
N GLU A 462 65.73 -30.79 -63.49
CA GLU A 462 64.30 -31.08 -63.35
C GLU A 462 64.00 -31.93 -62.10
N ILE A 463 64.83 -32.93 -61.79
CA ILE A 463 64.74 -33.73 -60.54
C ILE A 463 65.01 -32.88 -59.29
N ILE A 464 65.80 -31.81 -59.38
CA ILE A 464 66.04 -30.87 -58.27
C ILE A 464 64.85 -29.93 -58.12
N GLU A 465 64.34 -29.36 -59.21
CA GLU A 465 63.17 -28.48 -59.24
C GLU A 465 61.92 -29.20 -58.70
N LEU A 466 61.64 -30.41 -59.19
CA LEU A 466 60.54 -31.26 -58.69
C LEU A 466 60.70 -31.64 -57.21
N LYS A 467 61.93 -31.73 -56.69
CA LYS A 467 62.15 -31.93 -55.24
C LYS A 467 61.84 -30.67 -54.44
N HIS A 468 62.19 -29.48 -54.94
CA HIS A 468 61.83 -28.22 -54.32
C HIS A 468 60.31 -28.03 -54.27
N THR A 469 59.60 -28.18 -55.40
CA THR A 469 58.14 -28.03 -55.42
C THR A 469 57.42 -29.06 -54.55
N VAL A 470 57.93 -30.30 -54.47
CA VAL A 470 57.37 -31.31 -53.56
C VAL A 470 57.62 -30.96 -52.08
N GLU A 471 58.72 -30.31 -51.73
CA GLU A 471 58.99 -29.87 -50.36
C GLU A 471 58.20 -28.60 -50.00
N GLU A 472 58.00 -27.68 -50.94
CA GLU A 472 57.10 -26.53 -50.81
C GLU A 472 55.65 -26.99 -50.55
N LEU A 473 55.15 -27.95 -51.34
CA LEU A 473 53.83 -28.56 -51.14
C LEU A 473 53.71 -29.30 -49.80
N ARG A 474 54.80 -29.90 -49.27
CA ARG A 474 54.81 -30.46 -47.91
C ARG A 474 54.71 -29.37 -46.84
N GLN A 475 55.43 -28.26 -47.01
CA GLN A 475 55.39 -27.13 -46.09
C GLN A 475 53.99 -26.49 -46.08
N GLU A 476 53.39 -26.24 -47.24
CA GLU A 476 52.01 -25.77 -47.39
C GLU A 476 51.01 -26.75 -46.74
N THR A 477 51.12 -28.04 -47.04
CA THR A 477 50.28 -29.09 -46.39
C THR A 477 50.45 -29.12 -44.87
N SER A 478 51.66 -28.84 -44.35
CA SER A 478 51.91 -28.78 -42.91
C SER A 478 51.28 -27.54 -42.27
N LEU A 479 51.30 -26.39 -42.95
CA LEU A 479 50.71 -25.13 -42.49
C LEU A 479 49.17 -25.21 -42.51
N LEU A 480 48.59 -25.76 -43.58
CA LEU A 480 47.15 -26.03 -43.68
C LEU A 480 46.68 -27.01 -42.58
N ARG A 481 47.48 -28.05 -42.27
CA ARG A 481 47.20 -28.95 -41.14
C ARG A 481 47.22 -28.20 -39.79
N GLN A 482 48.22 -27.35 -39.56
CA GLN A 482 48.28 -26.55 -38.33
C GLN A 482 47.10 -25.59 -38.19
N GLN A 483 46.65 -24.97 -39.29
CA GLN A 483 45.46 -24.12 -39.30
C GLN A 483 44.19 -24.92 -39.00
N ALA A 484 44.01 -26.09 -39.63
CA ALA A 484 42.87 -26.97 -39.36
C ALA A 484 42.87 -27.48 -37.90
N GLU A 485 44.02 -27.84 -37.35
CA GLU A 485 44.15 -28.22 -35.93
C GLU A 485 43.87 -27.06 -34.98
N ALA A 486 44.23 -25.82 -35.33
CA ALA A 486 43.92 -24.64 -34.54
C ALA A 486 42.40 -24.35 -34.55
N GLN A 487 41.77 -24.38 -35.73
CA GLN A 487 40.32 -24.23 -35.88
C GLN A 487 39.55 -25.34 -35.14
N ALA A 488 40.02 -26.59 -35.18
CA ALA A 488 39.41 -27.68 -34.42
C ALA A 488 39.46 -27.44 -32.90
N LYS A 489 40.58 -26.93 -32.37
CA LYS A 489 40.72 -26.57 -30.95
C LYS A 489 39.81 -25.41 -30.56
N GLU A 490 39.73 -24.39 -31.42
CA GLU A 490 38.84 -23.23 -31.22
C GLU A 490 37.35 -23.63 -31.27
N LEU A 491 36.96 -24.55 -32.15
CA LEU A 491 35.59 -25.10 -32.20
C LEU A 491 35.23 -25.92 -30.96
N VAL A 492 36.17 -26.71 -30.41
CA VAL A 492 35.95 -27.42 -29.13
C VAL A 492 35.78 -26.43 -27.98
N GLN A 493 36.59 -25.38 -27.91
CA GLN A 493 36.44 -24.32 -26.90
C GLN A 493 35.10 -23.58 -27.05
N ARG A 494 34.69 -23.20 -28.27
CA ARG A 494 33.37 -22.61 -28.52
C ARG A 494 32.24 -23.53 -28.06
N LYS A 495 32.31 -24.83 -28.35
CA LYS A 495 31.31 -25.81 -27.92
C LYS A 495 31.19 -25.86 -26.39
N GLN A 496 32.32 -25.90 -25.67
CA GLN A 496 32.33 -25.86 -24.20
C GLN A 496 31.70 -24.56 -23.66
N THR A 497 31.99 -23.41 -24.26
CA THR A 497 31.35 -22.14 -23.84
C THR A 497 29.86 -22.08 -24.16
N VAL A 498 29.36 -22.81 -25.15
CA VAL A 498 27.91 -22.92 -25.43
C VAL A 498 27.25 -23.84 -24.40
N GLU A 499 27.82 -25.01 -24.11
CA GLU A 499 27.33 -25.93 -23.08
C GLU A 499 27.25 -25.24 -21.70
N GLU A 500 28.29 -24.47 -21.34
CA GLU A 500 28.30 -23.63 -20.15
C GLU A 500 27.21 -22.54 -20.13
N LEU A 501 26.80 -22.03 -21.28
CA LEU A 501 25.74 -21.00 -21.38
C LEU A 501 24.35 -21.63 -21.33
N GLU A 502 24.16 -22.81 -21.94
CA GLU A 502 22.93 -23.59 -21.84
C GLU A 502 22.62 -24.01 -20.39
N GLU A 503 23.64 -24.39 -19.60
CA GLU A 503 23.47 -24.67 -18.16
C GLU A 503 23.12 -23.40 -17.34
N LYS A 504 23.71 -22.25 -17.70
CA LYS A 504 23.41 -20.94 -17.07
C LYS A 504 22.01 -20.44 -17.43
N GLU A 505 21.56 -20.66 -18.67
CA GLU A 505 20.19 -20.36 -19.10
C GLU A 505 19.19 -21.26 -18.37
N LYS A 506 19.43 -22.58 -18.32
CA LYS A 506 18.55 -23.53 -17.62
C LYS A 506 18.40 -23.18 -16.14
N THR A 507 19.50 -22.89 -15.45
CA THR A 507 19.46 -22.49 -14.03
C THR A 507 18.86 -21.10 -13.83
N ALA A 508 19.01 -20.16 -14.77
CA ALA A 508 18.28 -18.89 -14.74
C ALA A 508 16.77 -19.09 -14.89
N ASN A 509 16.33 -19.96 -15.81
CA ASN A 509 14.91 -20.28 -16.02
C ASN A 509 14.30 -20.96 -14.77
N GLU A 510 14.99 -21.93 -14.17
CA GLU A 510 14.57 -22.56 -12.90
C GLU A 510 14.43 -21.54 -11.76
N ASN A 511 15.32 -20.55 -11.67
CA ASN A 511 15.22 -19.46 -10.70
C ASN A 511 14.03 -18.51 -11.00
N VAL A 512 13.76 -18.21 -12.27
CA VAL A 512 12.61 -17.38 -12.69
C VAL A 512 11.28 -18.09 -12.40
N GLU A 513 11.19 -19.40 -12.67
CA GLU A 513 10.01 -20.20 -12.31
C GLU A 513 9.77 -20.20 -10.79
N GLY A 514 10.82 -20.36 -9.98
CA GLY A 514 10.74 -20.22 -8.52
C GLY A 514 10.23 -18.85 -8.08
N LEU A 515 10.78 -17.77 -8.65
CA LEU A 515 10.34 -16.40 -8.35
C LEU A 515 8.89 -16.13 -8.78
N MET A 516 8.41 -16.71 -9.90
CA MET A 516 6.99 -16.60 -10.29
C MET A 516 6.06 -17.28 -9.29
N LEU A 517 6.45 -18.44 -8.73
CA LEU A 517 5.68 -19.14 -7.71
C LEU A 517 5.64 -18.34 -6.39
N ASP A 518 6.76 -17.76 -5.96
CA ASP A 518 6.82 -16.90 -4.78
C ASP A 518 6.00 -15.61 -4.96
N ILE A 519 6.01 -15.00 -6.15
CA ILE A 519 5.16 -13.85 -6.50
C ILE A 519 3.68 -14.23 -6.42
N ALA A 520 3.26 -15.34 -7.05
CA ALA A 520 1.87 -15.78 -7.01
C ALA A 520 1.39 -16.08 -5.57
N ALA A 521 2.24 -16.68 -4.74
CA ALA A 521 1.94 -16.91 -3.32
C ALA A 521 1.81 -15.59 -2.52
N ALA A 522 2.65 -14.60 -2.82
CA ALA A 522 2.57 -13.27 -2.21
C ALA A 522 1.32 -12.50 -2.67
N GLU A 523 0.95 -12.59 -3.95
CA GLU A 523 -0.30 -12.01 -4.47
C GLU A 523 -1.53 -12.66 -3.81
N GLU A 524 -1.55 -13.97 -3.65
CA GLU A 524 -2.57 -14.66 -2.87
C GLU A 524 -2.63 -14.13 -1.42
N GLU A 525 -1.50 -13.99 -0.72
CA GLU A 525 -1.51 -13.47 0.66
C GLU A 525 -2.02 -12.02 0.71
N ILE A 526 -1.61 -11.16 -0.24
CA ILE A 526 -2.11 -9.78 -0.38
C ILE A 526 -3.64 -9.76 -0.58
N THR A 527 -4.21 -10.65 -1.40
CA THR A 527 -5.68 -10.71 -1.54
C THR A 527 -6.37 -11.13 -0.25
N ARG A 528 -5.81 -12.08 0.50
CA ARG A 528 -6.36 -12.53 1.80
C ARG A 528 -6.33 -11.40 2.84
N TRP A 529 -5.21 -10.70 2.97
CA TRP A 529 -5.10 -9.52 3.86
C TRP A 529 -6.06 -8.40 3.44
N LYS A 530 -6.23 -8.16 2.13
CA LYS A 530 -7.16 -7.16 1.61
C LYS A 530 -8.63 -7.49 1.90
N VAL A 531 -9.03 -8.76 1.82
CA VAL A 531 -10.38 -9.20 2.19
C VAL A 531 -10.60 -9.04 3.69
N ALA A 532 -9.68 -9.53 4.53
CA ALA A 532 -9.80 -9.41 5.98
C ALA A 532 -9.89 -7.93 6.44
N ALA A 533 -9.10 -7.03 5.85
CA ALA A 533 -9.15 -5.60 6.14
C ALA A 533 -10.47 -4.93 5.68
N GLN A 534 -11.08 -5.42 4.59
CA GLN A 534 -12.40 -4.96 4.15
C GLN A 534 -13.51 -5.43 5.10
N GLU A 535 -13.46 -6.70 5.54
CA GLU A 535 -14.39 -7.28 6.51
C GLU A 535 -14.31 -6.56 7.87
N GLU A 536 -13.10 -6.26 8.36
CA GLU A 536 -12.89 -5.47 9.58
C GLU A 536 -13.42 -4.02 9.43
N ALA A 537 -13.21 -3.38 8.28
CA ALA A 537 -13.73 -2.04 8.00
C ALA A 537 -15.28 -2.00 7.91
N ASP A 538 -15.91 -3.03 7.34
CA ASP A 538 -17.38 -3.12 7.25
C ASP A 538 -18.02 -3.51 8.59
N ALA A 539 -17.37 -4.36 9.39
CA ALA A 539 -17.75 -4.59 10.79
C ALA A 539 -17.64 -3.31 11.63
N GLY A 540 -16.60 -2.50 11.42
CA GLY A 540 -16.43 -1.20 12.07
C GLY A 540 -17.59 -0.24 11.76
N LYS A 541 -18.02 -0.15 10.50
CA LYS A 541 -19.17 0.68 10.08
C LYS A 541 -20.49 0.21 10.70
N ALA A 542 -20.69 -1.11 10.85
CA ALA A 542 -21.88 -1.64 11.50
C ALA A 542 -21.94 -1.22 12.98
N VAL A 543 -20.81 -1.32 13.69
CA VAL A 543 -20.69 -0.86 15.09
C VAL A 543 -20.86 0.66 15.21
N GLU A 544 -20.33 1.44 14.26
CA GLU A 544 -20.56 2.90 14.21
C GLU A 544 -22.05 3.23 14.02
N HIS A 545 -22.74 2.54 13.10
CA HIS A 545 -24.18 2.71 12.86
C HIS A 545 -25.02 2.39 14.11
N ASP A 546 -24.66 1.34 14.86
CA ASP A 546 -25.35 0.97 16.10
C ASP A 546 -25.11 2.01 17.21
N PHE A 547 -23.89 2.55 17.34
CA PHE A 547 -23.62 3.65 18.27
C PHE A 547 -24.35 4.94 17.87
N VAL A 548 -24.42 5.29 16.57
CA VAL A 548 -25.22 6.42 16.08
C VAL A 548 -26.70 6.22 16.40
N SER A 549 -27.22 5.00 16.24
CA SER A 549 -28.59 4.64 16.57
C SER A 549 -28.88 4.79 18.07
N GLN A 550 -27.98 4.31 18.95
CA GLN A 550 -28.08 4.49 20.40
C GLN A 550 -28.01 5.98 20.80
N LEU A 551 -27.09 6.75 20.20
CA LEU A 551 -26.99 8.20 20.44
C LEU A 551 -28.24 8.96 20.02
N LEU A 552 -28.96 8.53 18.98
CA LEU A 552 -30.25 9.11 18.58
C LEU A 552 -31.38 8.79 19.56
N VAL A 553 -31.36 7.62 20.20
CA VAL A 553 -32.31 7.26 21.28
C VAL A 553 -32.02 8.10 22.53
N VAL A 554 -30.78 8.09 23.03
CA VAL A 554 -30.38 8.84 24.24
C VAL A 554 -30.57 10.35 24.07
N ARG A 555 -30.37 10.90 22.86
CA ARG A 555 -30.71 12.30 22.57
C ARG A 555 -32.22 12.58 22.68
N ARG A 556 -33.07 11.65 22.25
CA ARG A 556 -34.52 11.80 22.37
C ARG A 556 -34.96 11.76 23.83
N GLU A 557 -34.49 10.77 24.58
CA GLU A 557 -34.73 10.65 26.02
C GLU A 557 -34.28 11.90 26.80
N LEU A 558 -33.16 12.51 26.38
CA LEU A 558 -32.68 13.78 26.95
C LEU A 558 -33.61 14.97 26.65
N GLU A 559 -34.13 15.12 25.43
CA GLU A 559 -35.09 16.19 25.12
C GLU A 559 -36.46 15.94 25.80
N GLU A 560 -36.93 14.69 25.88
CA GLU A 560 -38.13 14.31 26.64
C GLU A 560 -37.98 14.62 28.14
N ALA A 561 -36.82 14.30 28.73
CA ALA A 561 -36.50 14.63 30.12
C ALA A 561 -36.42 16.15 30.38
N LYS A 562 -35.80 16.93 29.47
CA LYS A 562 -35.79 18.40 29.54
C LYS A 562 -37.20 18.97 29.51
N GLN A 563 -38.05 18.48 28.61
CA GLN A 563 -39.44 18.92 28.50
C GLN A 563 -40.23 18.62 29.79
N ALA A 564 -40.05 17.42 30.36
CA ALA A 564 -40.65 17.07 31.65
C ALA A 564 -40.15 17.96 32.81
N VAL A 565 -38.87 18.35 32.82
CA VAL A 565 -38.31 19.30 33.79
C VAL A 565 -38.96 20.68 33.64
N ILE A 566 -39.03 21.24 32.43
CA ILE A 566 -39.65 22.55 32.15
C ILE A 566 -41.13 22.55 32.60
N GLU A 567 -41.86 21.48 32.31
CA GLU A 567 -43.22 21.33 32.81
C GLU A 567 -43.30 21.26 34.35
N SER A 568 -42.35 20.59 35.00
CA SER A 568 -42.31 20.51 36.47
C SER A 568 -41.98 21.86 37.10
N GLU A 569 -41.12 22.66 36.48
CA GLU A 569 -40.76 24.02 36.89
C GLU A 569 -41.97 24.96 36.76
N ASN A 570 -42.72 24.88 35.66
CA ASN A 570 -43.95 25.65 35.48
C ASN A 570 -45.04 25.22 36.50
N LYS A 571 -45.18 23.91 36.76
CA LYS A 571 -46.06 23.38 37.82
C LYS A 571 -45.61 23.77 39.24
N LEU A 572 -44.35 24.16 39.44
CA LEU A 572 -43.82 24.73 40.69
C LEU A 572 -44.19 26.22 40.79
N LYS A 573 -43.91 27.02 39.75
CA LYS A 573 -44.23 28.46 39.69
C LYS A 573 -45.72 28.74 39.96
N TYR A 574 -46.63 27.99 39.33
CA TYR A 574 -48.07 28.13 39.61
C TYR A 574 -48.44 27.83 41.07
N LYS A 575 -47.71 26.93 41.76
CA LYS A 575 -47.92 26.66 43.19
C LYS A 575 -47.32 27.75 44.08
N GLU A 576 -46.19 28.33 43.69
CA GLU A 576 -45.55 29.46 44.35
C GLU A 576 -46.44 30.70 44.28
N GLU A 577 -46.93 31.06 43.08
CA GLU A 577 -47.92 32.12 42.86
C GLU A 577 -49.21 31.88 43.66
N THR A 578 -49.71 30.64 43.70
CA THR A 578 -50.88 30.27 44.51
C THR A 578 -50.61 30.42 46.02
N ALA A 579 -49.41 30.07 46.48
CA ALA A 579 -49.02 30.21 47.88
C ALA A 579 -48.88 31.68 48.28
N ASP A 580 -48.25 32.50 47.44
CA ASP A 580 -48.15 33.95 47.63
C ASP A 580 -49.52 34.63 47.64
N ALA A 581 -50.42 34.25 46.72
CA ALA A 581 -51.81 34.72 46.73
C ALA A 581 -52.55 34.33 48.03
N ALA A 582 -52.37 33.10 48.50
CA ALA A 582 -52.95 32.64 49.77
C ALA A 582 -52.35 33.36 51.00
N MET A 583 -51.04 33.64 51.01
CA MET A 583 -50.38 34.42 52.05
C MET A 583 -50.86 35.89 52.04
N ALA A 584 -50.98 36.51 50.87
CA ALA A 584 -51.51 37.86 50.71
C ALA A 584 -52.98 37.94 51.19
N ALA A 585 -53.82 36.98 50.81
CA ALA A 585 -55.20 36.87 51.26
C ALA A 585 -55.30 36.69 52.79
N ARG A 586 -54.45 35.84 53.38
CA ARG A 586 -54.35 35.68 54.84
C ARG A 586 -53.94 36.99 55.53
N VAL A 587 -52.92 37.68 55.02
CA VAL A 587 -52.47 38.97 55.58
C VAL A 587 -53.55 40.04 55.46
N ALA A 588 -54.35 40.04 54.39
CA ALA A 588 -55.53 40.90 54.25
C ALA A 588 -56.62 40.56 55.28
N ALA A 589 -56.90 39.26 55.50
CA ALA A 589 -57.84 38.80 56.51
C ALA A 589 -57.39 39.16 57.93
N GLU A 590 -56.13 38.97 58.28
CA GLU A 590 -55.56 39.38 59.58
C GLU A 590 -55.63 40.90 59.80
N LYS A 591 -55.39 41.71 58.75
CA LYS A 591 -55.58 43.17 58.80
C LYS A 591 -57.05 43.53 59.02
N SER A 592 -57.98 42.87 58.34
CA SER A 592 -59.43 43.07 58.50
C SER A 592 -59.90 42.71 59.90
N LEU A 593 -59.43 41.58 60.46
CA LEU A 593 -59.72 41.16 61.83
C LEU A 593 -59.24 42.19 62.85
N ARG A 594 -57.98 42.65 62.76
CA ARG A 594 -57.44 43.70 63.65
C ARG A 594 -58.22 45.01 63.58
N LEU A 595 -58.78 45.37 62.42
CA LEU A 595 -59.67 46.54 62.28
C LEU A 595 -61.03 46.30 62.93
N ALA A 596 -61.58 45.08 62.84
CA ALA A 596 -62.80 44.69 63.54
C ALA A 596 -62.61 44.68 65.07
N ASP A 597 -61.49 44.15 65.56
CA ASP A 597 -61.13 44.15 66.99
C ASP A 597 -60.99 45.57 67.53
N LEU A 598 -60.27 46.44 66.82
CA LEU A 598 -60.10 47.85 67.19
C LEU A 598 -61.43 48.64 67.15
N ARG A 599 -62.33 48.30 66.21
CA ARG A 599 -63.71 48.83 66.21
C ARG A 599 -64.52 48.29 67.38
N SER A 600 -64.36 47.02 67.75
CA SER A 600 -65.04 46.41 68.89
C SER A 600 -64.61 47.02 70.22
N SER A 601 -63.31 47.35 70.39
CA SER A 601 -62.83 48.04 71.59
C SER A 601 -63.44 49.42 71.68
N ARG A 602 -63.34 50.25 70.62
CA ARG A 602 -63.97 51.58 70.58
C ARG A 602 -65.49 51.57 70.86
N LEU A 603 -66.17 50.44 70.59
CA LEU A 603 -67.56 50.23 70.97
C LEU A 603 -67.71 49.84 72.46
N ARG A 604 -66.86 48.97 73.00
CA ARG A 604 -66.80 48.68 74.45
C ARG A 604 -66.48 49.94 75.26
N ASP A 605 -65.39 50.65 74.92
CA ASP A 605 -64.97 51.90 75.58
C ASP A 605 -66.13 52.92 75.65
N LYS A 606 -66.93 52.99 74.57
CA LYS A 606 -68.10 53.88 74.48
C LYS A 606 -69.32 53.37 75.26
N VAL A 607 -69.53 52.05 75.35
CA VAL A 607 -70.57 51.44 76.21
C VAL A 607 -70.22 51.58 77.68
N GLU A 608 -68.95 51.45 78.06
CA GLU A 608 -68.45 51.68 79.42
C GLU A 608 -68.63 53.14 79.82
N GLU A 609 -68.28 54.10 78.97
CA GLU A 609 -68.51 55.53 79.24
C GLU A 609 -70.02 55.88 79.32
N LEU A 610 -70.87 55.28 78.48
CA LEU A 610 -72.32 55.45 78.58
C LEU A 610 -72.90 54.82 79.86
N THR A 611 -72.35 53.69 80.30
CA THR A 611 -72.71 53.05 81.58
C THR A 611 -72.30 53.94 82.76
N ARG A 612 -71.07 54.47 82.75
CA ARG A 612 -70.58 55.43 83.75
C ARG A 612 -71.42 56.71 83.79
N GLN A 613 -71.89 57.19 82.64
CA GLN A 613 -72.82 58.33 82.56
C GLN A 613 -74.21 57.99 83.10
N LEU A 614 -74.70 56.75 82.96
CA LEU A 614 -75.92 56.27 83.61
C LEU A 614 -75.75 56.19 85.14
N GLU A 615 -74.67 55.59 85.64
CA GLU A 615 -74.37 55.52 87.08
C GLU A 615 -74.24 56.91 87.73
N MET A 616 -73.61 57.86 87.02
CA MET A 616 -73.54 59.26 87.45
C MET A 616 -74.90 59.98 87.36
N GLN A 617 -75.79 59.61 86.44
CA GLN A 617 -77.17 60.10 86.44
C GLN A 617 -77.99 59.50 87.59
N GLU A 618 -77.88 58.21 87.89
CA GLU A 618 -78.63 57.60 88.99
C GLU A 618 -78.18 58.16 90.36
N THR A 619 -76.88 58.26 90.59
CA THR A 619 -76.33 58.85 91.84
C THR A 619 -76.63 60.34 92.01
N SER A 620 -76.94 61.07 90.93
CA SER A 620 -77.37 62.48 91.00
C SER A 620 -78.90 62.68 90.96
N ARG A 621 -79.71 61.61 90.86
CA ARG A 621 -81.18 61.70 90.67
C ARG A 621 -82.02 61.49 91.94
N SER A 622 -81.50 61.97 93.07
CA SER A 622 -82.31 62.46 94.19
C SER A 622 -81.84 63.91 94.43
N VAL A 623 -82.62 64.95 94.13
CA VAL A 623 -84.07 65.12 94.37
C VAL A 623 -84.76 65.85 93.18
N PHE A 624 -85.96 65.39 92.81
CA PHE A 624 -86.90 65.96 91.81
C PHE A 624 -86.35 66.31 90.40
N SER A 625 -86.73 65.53 89.37
CA SER A 625 -87.51 66.08 88.23
C SER A 625 -88.09 65.00 87.31
N ARG A 626 -89.26 65.31 86.74
CA ARG A 626 -90.13 64.44 85.94
C ARG A 626 -90.01 64.82 84.46
N SER A 627 -89.57 63.90 83.60
CA SER A 627 -89.60 64.07 82.14
C SER A 627 -89.97 62.79 81.41
N ARG A 628 -90.71 62.98 80.32
CA ARG A 628 -91.38 61.97 79.49
C ARG A 628 -90.38 60.97 78.89
N TYR A 629 -90.71 59.67 78.94
CA TYR A 629 -90.16 58.71 77.99
C TYR A 629 -90.75 58.99 76.62
N VAL A 630 -89.88 59.19 75.62
CA VAL A 630 -90.23 59.25 74.20
C VAL A 630 -90.01 57.86 73.61
N CYS A 631 -90.92 57.43 72.74
CA CYS A 631 -90.81 56.16 72.02
C CYS A 631 -89.60 56.13 71.10
N TRP A 632 -88.89 55.00 71.05
CA TRP A 632 -87.77 54.79 70.13
C TRP A 632 -88.25 54.17 68.80
N PRO A 633 -87.97 54.78 67.63
CA PRO A 633 -88.34 54.21 66.33
C PRO A 633 -87.50 52.98 65.97
N TRP A 634 -88.10 52.00 65.29
CA TRP A 634 -87.47 50.71 64.94
C TRP A 634 -86.77 50.70 63.56
N GLU A 635 -86.61 51.86 62.92
CA GLU A 635 -86.22 51.98 61.50
C GLU A 635 -84.71 51.79 61.20
N TRP A 636 -83.90 51.35 62.18
CA TRP A 636 -82.44 51.21 62.04
C TRP A 636 -81.94 49.76 61.91
N LEU A 637 -82.84 48.76 61.97
CA LEU A 637 -82.52 47.38 61.59
C LEU A 637 -82.86 47.17 60.12
N GLY A 638 -81.86 47.30 59.23
CA GLY A 638 -82.00 47.31 57.77
C GLY A 638 -82.37 45.98 57.10
N LEU A 639 -83.42 45.31 57.58
CA LEU A 639 -83.99 44.08 57.01
C LEU A 639 -85.02 44.39 55.92
N ASN A 640 -84.55 44.89 54.77
CA ASN A 640 -85.41 45.09 53.60
C ASN A 640 -85.66 43.78 52.86
N PHE A 641 -86.84 43.18 53.08
CA PHE A 641 -87.31 42.02 52.32
C PHE A 641 -88.14 42.48 51.11
N VAL A 642 -87.64 42.20 49.90
CA VAL A 642 -88.36 42.11 48.60
C VAL A 642 -89.29 43.28 48.20
N GLY A 643 -88.89 44.07 47.18
CA GLY A 643 -89.81 44.98 46.48
C GLY A 643 -89.16 45.97 45.50
N PHE A 644 -89.13 45.66 44.20
CA PHE A 644 -88.86 46.60 43.10
C PHE A 644 -90.07 47.54 42.87
N PRO A 645 -89.93 48.79 42.32
CA PRO A 645 -89.22 49.03 41.05
C PRO A 645 -88.38 50.33 40.89
N GLN A 646 -87.57 50.28 39.82
CA GLN A 646 -87.11 51.32 38.86
C GLN A 646 -87.75 52.75 38.90
N LEU A 647 -87.10 53.83 38.44
CA LEU A 647 -85.97 53.99 37.47
C LEU A 647 -85.28 55.38 37.61
N ASN A 648 -84.01 55.50 37.16
CA ASN A 648 -83.25 56.75 36.88
C ASN A 648 -82.85 57.65 38.09
N ALA A 649 -81.67 58.30 38.14
CA ALA A 649 -80.69 58.61 37.09
C ALA A 649 -79.23 58.81 37.58
N ARG A 650 -78.29 58.74 36.63
CA ARG A 650 -77.03 59.53 36.52
C ARG A 650 -75.83 59.25 37.47
N GLN A 651 -75.02 58.25 37.08
CA GLN A 651 -73.67 58.45 36.51
C GLN A 651 -72.64 59.35 37.27
N GLU A 652 -71.56 58.74 37.80
CA GLU A 652 -70.18 58.84 37.25
C GLU A 652 -69.17 57.91 37.97
N ARG A 653 -68.35 57.15 37.19
CA ARG A 653 -66.91 56.76 37.34
C ARG A 653 -66.38 56.19 38.69
N SER A 654 -65.43 55.24 38.73
CA SER A 654 -64.63 54.54 37.68
C SER A 654 -63.78 53.40 38.28
N ASN A 655 -63.54 52.33 37.50
CA ASN A 655 -62.39 51.39 37.57
C ASN A 655 -62.27 50.54 38.88
N GLU A 656 -61.63 49.37 38.96
CA GLU A 656 -60.91 48.44 38.04
C GLU A 656 -60.88 47.06 38.76
N THR A 657 -60.58 45.88 38.18
CA THR A 657 -60.14 45.46 36.83
C THR A 657 -61.11 44.37 36.26
N GLU A 658 -60.66 43.55 35.29
CA GLU A 658 -61.39 42.39 34.73
C GLU A 658 -60.58 41.09 34.93
N LEU A 659 -61.26 39.93 34.88
CA LEU A 659 -60.65 38.59 34.87
C LEU A 659 -60.55 38.08 33.42
N SER A 660 -59.45 37.39 33.07
CA SER A 660 -59.26 36.76 31.76
C SER A 660 -58.70 35.34 31.92
N GLU A 661 -59.29 34.40 31.17
CA GLU A 661 -58.88 32.99 31.12
C GLU A 661 -57.67 32.80 30.17
N PRO A 662 -56.76 31.86 30.43
CA PRO A 662 -55.76 31.44 29.45
C PRO A 662 -56.28 30.31 28.55
N LEU A 663 -55.91 30.35 27.27
CA LEU A 663 -56.12 29.29 26.29
C LEU A 663 -54.76 28.81 25.75
N ILE A 664 -54.51 27.50 25.90
CA ILE A 664 -53.39 26.71 25.35
C ILE A 664 -52.00 27.13 25.86
#